data_AF-F5LRR6-F1
#
_entry.id   AF-F5LRR6-F1
#
_cell.length_a   1.000
_cell.length_b   1.000
_cell.length_c   1.000
_cell.angle_alpha   90.00
_cell.angle_beta   90.00
_cell.angle_gamma   90.00
#
_symmetry.space_group_name_H-M   'P 1'
#
loop_
_entity.id
_entity.type
_entity.pdbx_description
1 polymer ?
#
loop_
_entity_poly.entity_id
_entity_poly.type
_entity_poly.pdbx_seq_one_letter_code
_entity_poly.pdbx_strand_id
1 'polypeptide(L)'
;MIMHCKQVALSLCFCLLLALIPVPGTAKAESVPAPWKQQNIGSPALAGSASYDPGAGRFEVSGSGTDIWGKSDQFNFVYQPWTGDGSIIALVSSQTNTHDFAKAGITIRETLKPDSKHADLLLTPSNGFTFQYRTETGGASESEKIASTSPAWVKLERKGNVIRGYVSNNGLNWGDLGTLTLKMNASVFVGLAVSSHNTSKLSTATFTNVTVNAAGDVFPPTEPTNVQARSVTDTSAEIAWTASLDDVGVTGYDLYKDDVLTQANVAGISYTFTGLKPATTYRFTVKARDAAGNSSAASAPLSVTTTSGSDTESPAAPAGLASSSKTSTSVQLTWTAATDNVGVYAYDIFTDGKLAGSTDKTSFNVTGLAANTSYSFTVKARDLAGNVSPASKALSVKTNPASSEPYTPEVVASNLETPWAVDFAPDGRIFFTERNSGRVRVIVNGQLKSAPVITLGSPFYYMPKSEGGLLGLALDPDFANNHYMYIYHSYKTSDNKVANRVVRLIESNNTAKIDKVLITNLPGAVYHNGGRLKIGPDKKLYFSDGNYGNKDDTLTYLGGKIFRLNLDGTIPSDNPFGASSPIYSRGHRNPQGLAWQPGTNRLFESEHGESSKDEINFIQPGAHYGWPQYEGGNQNQPGITPPLLYASGTTWAPSGITFVTKGPWAGNLLVTNLKGKQIIRMTVKEQNGKPVIDSGSLNYLYVNKYGRIRDIVEAPDGSLYFVTSNNGDKNGDGSPDKLVRLAPNF
;
A
#
# COMPACT_ATOMS: atom_id res chain seq x y z
N MET A 1 -61.93 54.93 21.90
CA MET A 1 -62.23 53.50 22.17
C MET A 1 -61.01 52.71 21.71
N ILE A 2 -59.97 52.57 22.54
CA ILE A 2 -59.80 51.53 23.59
C ILE A 2 -59.50 50.17 22.92
N MET A 3 -58.22 49.76 22.88
CA MET A 3 -57.63 48.56 23.56
C MET A 3 -58.00 47.22 22.89
N HIS A 4 -57.26 46.10 22.91
CA HIS A 4 -56.00 45.66 23.49
C HIS A 4 -55.66 44.27 22.89
N CYS A 5 -54.37 43.89 22.87
CA CYS A 5 -53.90 42.50 22.82
C CYS A 5 -54.63 41.58 23.81
N LYS A 6 -54.87 40.31 23.43
CA LYS A 6 -54.32 39.09 24.09
C LYS A 6 -54.94 37.76 23.58
N GLN A 7 -54.05 36.89 23.08
CA GLN A 7 -53.75 35.53 23.59
C GLN A 7 -54.64 34.31 23.21
N VAL A 8 -53.91 33.22 22.97
CA VAL A 8 -54.24 31.77 23.08
C VAL A 8 -54.42 30.99 21.77
N ALA A 9 -53.71 29.86 21.75
CA ALA A 9 -53.39 28.94 20.67
C ALA A 9 -54.38 27.77 20.53
N LEU A 10 -54.08 26.88 19.57
CA LEU A 10 -54.64 25.53 19.28
C LEU A 10 -56.02 25.53 18.59
N SER A 11 -56.34 24.69 17.60
CA SER A 11 -55.64 23.58 16.95
C SER A 11 -56.48 23.11 15.75
N LEU A 12 -55.86 22.27 14.91
CA LEU A 12 -56.44 21.28 13.98
C LEU A 12 -56.85 21.67 12.55
N CYS A 13 -56.45 20.74 11.66
CA CYS A 13 -56.91 20.47 10.31
C CYS A 13 -56.42 21.40 9.19
N PHE A 14 -55.36 20.97 8.49
CA PHE A 14 -55.40 20.99 7.03
C PHE A 14 -54.67 19.76 6.47
N CYS A 15 -55.46 18.83 5.96
CA CYS A 15 -55.03 17.73 5.11
C CYS A 15 -55.44 18.05 3.67
N LEU A 16 -54.64 17.51 2.75
CA LEU A 16 -54.84 17.36 1.31
C LEU A 16 -54.35 18.45 0.34
N LEU A 17 -53.49 17.95 -0.56
CA LEU A 17 -53.20 18.35 -1.94
C LEU A 17 -52.04 19.33 -2.22
N LEU A 18 -50.82 18.77 -2.22
CA LEU A 18 -49.82 19.07 -3.26
C LEU A 18 -48.88 17.87 -3.42
N ALA A 19 -49.00 17.21 -4.57
CA ALA A 19 -48.12 16.12 -5.00
C ALA A 19 -47.25 16.60 -6.17
N LEU A 20 -46.04 16.01 -6.23
CA LEU A 20 -45.10 15.88 -7.37
C LEU A 20 -44.00 16.95 -7.52
N ILE A 21 -42.96 16.83 -6.68
CA ILE A 21 -41.56 17.03 -7.09
C ILE A 21 -40.73 15.90 -6.44
N PRO A 22 -39.95 15.11 -7.21
CA PRO A 22 -39.14 14.04 -6.64
C PRO A 22 -37.91 14.62 -5.92
N VAL A 23 -37.83 14.38 -4.62
CA VAL A 23 -36.61 14.55 -3.81
C VAL A 23 -35.63 13.42 -4.20
N PRO A 24 -34.30 13.65 -4.29
CA PRO A 24 -33.34 12.58 -4.51
C PRO A 24 -33.50 11.51 -3.43
N GLY A 25 -33.84 10.30 -3.86
CA GLY A 25 -34.33 9.23 -3.01
C GLY A 25 -33.34 8.81 -1.92
N THR A 26 -33.82 8.84 -0.67
CA THR A 26 -33.44 7.84 0.32
C THR A 26 -33.69 6.46 -0.30
N ALA A 27 -32.64 5.64 -0.41
CA ALA A 27 -32.80 4.24 -0.77
C ALA A 27 -33.86 3.62 0.16
N LYS A 28 -34.87 2.98 -0.41
CA LYS A 28 -35.90 2.26 0.35
C LYS A 28 -35.18 1.17 1.14
N ALA A 29 -35.39 1.09 2.45
CA ALA A 29 -34.79 0.04 3.28
C ALA A 29 -35.17 -1.34 2.70
N GLU A 30 -34.16 -2.11 2.30
CA GLU A 30 -34.33 -3.44 1.71
C GLU A 30 -34.37 -4.50 2.83
N SER A 31 -34.81 -5.71 2.49
CA SER A 31 -34.46 -6.90 3.29
C SER A 31 -32.94 -6.97 3.49
N VAL A 32 -32.47 -7.59 4.57
CA VAL A 32 -31.03 -7.70 4.87
C VAL A 32 -30.22 -8.17 3.63
N PRO A 33 -29.07 -7.54 3.33
CA PRO A 33 -28.34 -7.77 2.09
C PRO A 33 -27.65 -9.13 2.11
N ALA A 34 -27.52 -9.79 0.95
CA ALA A 34 -26.68 -11.00 0.88
C ALA A 34 -25.23 -10.67 1.32
N PRO A 35 -24.54 -11.58 2.05
CA PRO A 35 -24.94 -12.93 2.43
C PRO A 35 -25.76 -13.03 3.74
N TRP A 36 -26.22 -11.91 4.31
CA TRP A 36 -26.96 -11.89 5.56
C TRP A 36 -28.36 -12.50 5.43
N LYS A 37 -28.75 -13.20 6.48
CA LYS A 37 -30.07 -13.82 6.69
C LYS A 37 -30.65 -13.32 8.01
N GLN A 38 -31.95 -13.52 8.21
CA GLN A 38 -32.61 -13.19 9.47
C GLN A 38 -33.42 -14.37 9.98
N GLN A 39 -33.42 -14.61 11.30
CA GLN A 39 -34.29 -15.56 11.96
C GLN A 39 -34.59 -15.17 13.42
N ASN A 40 -35.81 -15.46 13.87
CA ASN A 40 -36.15 -15.43 15.29
C ASN A 40 -35.73 -16.74 15.97
N ILE A 41 -34.99 -16.63 17.08
CA ILE A 41 -34.47 -17.75 17.85
C ILE A 41 -35.42 -18.00 19.03
N GLY A 42 -35.78 -19.26 19.28
CA GLY A 42 -36.59 -19.66 20.45
C GLY A 42 -38.06 -19.24 20.43
N SER A 43 -38.58 -18.87 19.26
CA SER A 43 -40.00 -18.54 19.05
C SER A 43 -40.54 -17.45 19.99
N PRO A 44 -39.98 -16.22 19.97
CA PRO A 44 -40.51 -15.10 20.74
C PRO A 44 -41.97 -14.80 20.34
N ALA A 45 -42.77 -14.34 21.31
CA ALA A 45 -44.20 -14.08 21.09
C ALA A 45 -44.48 -12.99 20.03
N LEU A 46 -43.55 -12.04 19.86
CA LEU A 46 -43.54 -11.10 18.74
C LEU A 46 -42.33 -11.40 17.85
N ALA A 47 -42.56 -11.51 16.54
CA ALA A 47 -41.48 -11.68 15.58
C ALA A 47 -40.71 -10.36 15.41
N GLY A 48 -39.38 -10.43 15.46
CA GLY A 48 -38.51 -9.32 15.10
C GLY A 48 -38.40 -9.13 13.58
N SER A 49 -37.87 -7.98 13.18
CA SER A 49 -37.61 -7.59 11.80
C SER A 49 -36.21 -7.01 11.66
N ALA A 50 -35.67 -6.98 10.44
CA ALA A 50 -34.43 -6.29 10.14
C ALA A 50 -34.48 -5.65 8.75
N SER A 51 -33.77 -4.54 8.61
CA SER A 51 -33.60 -3.85 7.33
C SER A 51 -32.19 -3.28 7.20
N TYR A 52 -31.79 -2.97 5.98
CA TYR A 52 -30.49 -2.38 5.68
C TYR A 52 -30.62 -1.14 4.79
N ASP A 53 -29.91 -0.08 5.19
CA ASP A 53 -29.76 1.15 4.43
C ASP A 53 -28.35 1.18 3.81
N PRO A 54 -28.21 0.93 2.50
CA PRO A 54 -26.91 0.91 1.83
C PRO A 54 -26.27 2.29 1.74
N GLY A 55 -27.06 3.38 1.74
CA GLY A 55 -26.53 4.75 1.68
C GLY A 55 -25.86 5.18 2.98
N ALA A 56 -26.32 4.63 4.11
CA ALA A 56 -25.75 4.88 5.43
C ALA A 56 -24.87 3.72 5.96
N GLY A 57 -24.81 2.58 5.27
CA GLY A 57 -24.15 1.37 5.76
C GLY A 57 -24.72 0.88 7.10
N ARG A 58 -26.04 1.01 7.28
CA ARG A 58 -26.72 0.86 8.58
C ARG A 58 -27.70 -0.30 8.57
N PHE A 59 -27.58 -1.19 9.56
CA PHE A 59 -28.61 -2.17 9.89
C PHE A 59 -29.55 -1.59 10.95
N GLU A 60 -30.85 -1.82 10.78
CA GLU A 60 -31.85 -1.61 11.82
C GLU A 60 -32.49 -2.95 12.14
N VAL A 61 -32.39 -3.38 13.40
CA VAL A 61 -32.81 -4.72 13.84
C VAL A 61 -33.74 -4.57 15.03
N SER A 62 -34.94 -5.13 14.93
CA SER A 62 -35.89 -5.22 16.02
C SER A 62 -35.98 -6.66 16.54
N GLY A 63 -36.15 -6.82 17.85
CA GLY A 63 -36.28 -8.14 18.47
C GLY A 63 -37.12 -8.10 19.73
N SER A 64 -37.85 -9.20 19.96
CA SER A 64 -38.59 -9.50 21.19
C SER A 64 -38.06 -10.80 21.80
N GLY A 65 -38.42 -11.08 23.04
CA GLY A 65 -38.09 -12.33 23.71
C GLY A 65 -37.94 -12.17 25.21
N THR A 66 -37.86 -13.30 25.90
CA THR A 66 -37.59 -13.35 27.34
C THR A 66 -36.17 -12.90 27.66
N ASP A 67 -35.15 -13.46 27.00
CA ASP A 67 -33.76 -13.01 27.11
C ASP A 67 -32.83 -13.81 26.15
N ILE A 68 -31.59 -13.34 25.98
CA ILE A 68 -30.45 -14.19 25.58
C ILE A 68 -29.74 -14.59 26.88
N TRP A 69 -30.24 -15.63 27.58
CA TRP A 69 -29.77 -16.03 28.90
C TRP A 69 -30.26 -17.43 29.31
N GLY A 70 -29.61 -18.03 30.30
CA GLY A 70 -30.03 -19.31 30.88
C GLY A 70 -29.80 -20.46 29.92
N LYS A 71 -30.78 -21.38 29.82
CA LYS A 71 -30.69 -22.61 29.00
C LYS A 71 -31.32 -22.50 27.62
N SER A 72 -32.03 -21.41 27.34
CA SER A 72 -32.81 -21.23 26.11
C SER A 72 -32.98 -19.74 25.79
N ASP A 73 -32.61 -19.35 24.58
CA ASP A 73 -32.59 -17.95 24.14
C ASP A 73 -33.85 -17.57 23.37
N GLN A 74 -34.29 -16.32 23.51
CA GLN A 74 -35.30 -15.68 22.67
C GLN A 74 -34.86 -14.30 22.18
N PHE A 75 -34.65 -14.18 20.87
CA PHE A 75 -34.20 -12.93 20.23
C PHE A 75 -34.35 -12.97 18.70
N ASN A 76 -34.14 -11.84 18.03
CA ASN A 76 -34.01 -11.78 16.57
C ASN A 76 -32.52 -11.74 16.18
N PHE A 77 -32.13 -12.58 15.22
CA PHE A 77 -30.75 -12.76 14.80
C PHE A 77 -30.59 -12.46 13.31
N VAL A 78 -29.75 -11.47 12.98
CA VAL A 78 -29.32 -11.16 11.62
C VAL A 78 -27.92 -11.70 11.44
N TYR A 79 -27.71 -12.66 10.54
CA TYR A 79 -26.52 -13.50 10.57
C TYR A 79 -26.03 -13.94 9.21
N GLN A 80 -24.79 -14.41 9.17
CA GLN A 80 -24.26 -15.22 8.08
C GLN A 80 -23.62 -16.51 8.62
N PRO A 81 -23.59 -17.60 7.83
CA PRO A 81 -22.74 -18.75 8.11
C PRO A 81 -21.26 -18.30 8.15
N TRP A 82 -20.47 -18.92 9.01
CA TRP A 82 -19.06 -18.59 9.19
C TRP A 82 -18.28 -19.84 9.56
N THR A 83 -17.20 -20.15 8.83
CA THR A 83 -16.35 -21.30 9.08
C THR A 83 -14.96 -20.84 9.51
N GLY A 84 -14.40 -21.47 10.55
CA GLY A 84 -13.02 -21.27 10.97
C GLY A 84 -12.80 -20.04 11.83
N ASP A 85 -11.63 -19.41 11.64
CA ASP A 85 -11.14 -18.29 12.43
C ASP A 85 -11.56 -16.94 11.83
N GLY A 86 -11.38 -15.87 12.61
CA GLY A 86 -11.57 -14.50 12.13
C GLY A 86 -12.29 -13.61 13.13
N SER A 87 -13.02 -12.59 12.67
CA SER A 87 -13.68 -11.64 13.56
C SER A 87 -14.97 -11.05 13.00
N ILE A 88 -15.85 -10.63 13.91
CA ILE A 88 -16.95 -9.71 13.62
C ILE A 88 -16.73 -8.40 14.39
N ILE A 89 -16.97 -7.28 13.74
CA ILE A 89 -16.87 -5.92 14.27
C ILE A 89 -18.17 -5.19 13.96
N ALA A 90 -18.71 -4.43 14.92
CA ALA A 90 -19.84 -3.54 14.69
C ALA A 90 -19.78 -2.32 15.62
N LEU A 91 -20.33 -1.19 15.18
CA LEU A 91 -20.66 -0.06 16.05
C LEU A 91 -22.13 -0.16 16.47
N VAL A 92 -22.39 -0.44 17.74
CA VAL A 92 -23.75 -0.40 18.32
C VAL A 92 -24.10 1.07 18.53
N SER A 93 -24.92 1.62 17.63
CA SER A 93 -25.16 3.07 17.54
C SER A 93 -26.30 3.50 18.46
N SER A 94 -27.34 2.67 18.61
CA SER A 94 -28.44 2.91 19.55
C SER A 94 -29.22 1.63 19.84
N GLN A 95 -30.01 1.64 20.93
CA GLN A 95 -30.98 0.61 21.27
C GLN A 95 -32.16 1.23 22.03
N THR A 96 -33.40 0.76 21.77
CA THR A 96 -34.58 1.10 22.59
C THR A 96 -34.47 0.48 23.99
N ASN A 97 -34.61 1.30 25.03
CA ASN A 97 -34.70 0.82 26.41
C ASN A 97 -36.11 0.26 26.72
N THR A 98 -36.33 -1.02 26.45
CA THR A 98 -37.56 -1.73 26.83
C THR A 98 -37.48 -2.34 28.24
N HIS A 99 -36.26 -2.57 28.74
CA HIS A 99 -35.92 -3.11 30.05
C HIS A 99 -34.42 -2.91 30.32
N ASP A 100 -34.01 -2.88 31.59
CA ASP A 100 -32.60 -2.73 32.01
C ASP A 100 -31.66 -3.84 31.47
N PHE A 101 -32.25 -4.98 31.10
CA PHE A 101 -31.57 -6.15 30.53
C PHE A 101 -31.99 -6.45 29.10
N ALA A 102 -32.63 -5.52 28.39
CA ALA A 102 -32.74 -5.62 26.94
C ALA A 102 -31.32 -5.71 26.33
N LYS A 103 -31.13 -6.43 25.23
CA LYS A 103 -29.80 -6.72 24.68
C LYS A 103 -29.69 -6.36 23.20
N ALA A 104 -28.58 -5.70 22.81
CA ALA A 104 -28.22 -5.47 21.42
C ALA A 104 -26.71 -5.58 21.20
N GLY A 105 -26.26 -6.37 20.22
CA GLY A 105 -24.82 -6.51 19.99
C GLY A 105 -24.46 -7.58 18.95
N ILE A 106 -23.25 -8.12 19.07
CA ILE A 106 -22.71 -9.15 18.17
C ILE A 106 -22.63 -10.51 18.86
N THR A 107 -22.84 -11.59 18.11
CA THR A 107 -22.79 -12.97 18.61
C THR A 107 -22.07 -13.90 17.64
N ILE A 108 -21.36 -14.88 18.19
CA ILE A 108 -20.86 -16.09 17.53
C ILE A 108 -21.59 -17.27 18.19
N ARG A 109 -22.32 -18.06 17.41
CA ARG A 109 -23.12 -19.18 17.93
C ARG A 109 -22.98 -20.44 17.08
N GLU A 110 -22.91 -21.59 17.74
CA GLU A 110 -22.64 -22.88 17.07
C GLU A 110 -23.80 -23.34 16.17
N THR A 111 -25.05 -23.16 16.61
CA THR A 111 -26.24 -23.54 15.84
C THR A 111 -27.34 -22.49 15.99
N LEU A 112 -28.38 -22.53 15.14
CA LEU A 112 -29.56 -21.66 15.23
C LEU A 112 -30.62 -22.14 16.25
N LYS A 113 -30.33 -23.18 17.05
CA LYS A 113 -31.24 -23.68 18.09
C LYS A 113 -31.16 -22.81 19.36
N PRO A 114 -32.26 -22.61 20.10
CA PRO A 114 -32.28 -21.72 21.26
C PRO A 114 -31.37 -22.14 22.42
N ASP A 115 -30.92 -23.39 22.45
CA ASP A 115 -30.04 -23.95 23.48
C ASP A 115 -28.55 -23.97 23.08
N SER A 116 -28.18 -23.35 21.95
CA SER A 116 -26.83 -23.39 21.37
C SER A 116 -25.76 -22.83 22.30
N LYS A 117 -24.54 -23.36 22.22
CA LYS A 117 -23.34 -22.65 22.67
C LYS A 117 -23.23 -21.31 21.93
N HIS A 118 -22.80 -20.28 22.64
CA HIS A 118 -22.64 -18.93 22.07
C HIS A 118 -21.59 -18.13 22.85
N ALA A 119 -21.06 -17.10 22.19
CA ALA A 119 -20.29 -16.03 22.80
C ALA A 119 -20.77 -14.69 22.21
N ASP A 120 -21.12 -13.75 23.08
CA ASP A 120 -21.77 -12.50 22.71
C ASP A 120 -21.09 -11.30 23.36
N LEU A 121 -21.07 -10.18 22.65
CA LEU A 121 -20.85 -8.86 23.23
C LEU A 121 -22.11 -8.03 23.05
N LEU A 122 -22.85 -7.83 24.14
CA LEU A 122 -24.19 -7.25 24.13
C LEU A 122 -24.24 -6.00 25.00
N LEU A 123 -24.76 -4.91 24.43
CA LEU A 123 -25.16 -3.71 25.16
C LEU A 123 -26.44 -3.98 25.93
N THR A 124 -26.50 -3.47 27.15
CA THR A 124 -27.75 -3.31 27.92
C THR A 124 -28.00 -1.83 28.20
N PRO A 125 -29.27 -1.36 28.19
CA PRO A 125 -29.58 0.05 28.39
C PRO A 125 -29.08 0.63 29.72
N SER A 126 -29.10 -0.16 30.79
CA SER A 126 -28.83 0.34 32.15
C SER A 126 -27.61 -0.29 32.82
N ASN A 127 -27.00 -1.34 32.23
CA ASN A 127 -25.91 -2.09 32.85
C ASN A 127 -24.63 -2.15 32.01
N GLY A 128 -24.56 -1.42 30.89
CA GLY A 128 -23.39 -1.39 30.01
C GLY A 128 -23.24 -2.64 29.15
N PHE A 129 -22.02 -2.90 28.68
CA PHE A 129 -21.72 -4.07 27.86
C PHE A 129 -21.40 -5.30 28.72
N THR A 130 -21.82 -6.47 28.23
CA THR A 130 -21.50 -7.75 28.84
C THR A 130 -20.82 -8.68 27.84
N PHE A 131 -19.73 -9.34 28.26
CA PHE A 131 -19.19 -10.49 27.55
C PHE A 131 -19.86 -11.74 28.11
N GLN A 132 -20.81 -12.26 27.34
CA GLN A 132 -21.73 -13.31 27.76
C GLN A 132 -21.49 -14.56 26.93
N TYR A 133 -21.56 -15.74 27.53
CA TYR A 133 -21.33 -16.99 26.81
C TYR A 133 -22.09 -18.17 27.40
N ARG A 134 -22.29 -19.22 26.58
CA ARG A 134 -22.76 -20.54 27.01
C ARG A 134 -21.79 -21.59 26.50
N THR A 135 -21.19 -22.35 27.41
CA THR A 135 -20.13 -23.33 27.11
C THR A 135 -20.66 -24.69 26.65
N GLU A 136 -21.88 -25.04 27.04
CA GLU A 136 -22.51 -26.33 26.74
C GLU A 136 -23.90 -26.15 26.14
N THR A 137 -24.27 -26.99 25.18
CA THR A 137 -25.63 -26.98 24.62
C THR A 137 -26.64 -27.31 25.71
N GLY A 138 -27.64 -26.45 25.93
CA GLY A 138 -28.62 -26.55 27.02
C GLY A 138 -28.04 -26.23 28.42
N GLY A 139 -26.78 -25.80 28.51
CA GLY A 139 -26.16 -25.29 29.72
C GLY A 139 -26.64 -23.89 30.10
N ALA A 140 -26.24 -23.41 31.28
CA ALA A 140 -26.55 -22.04 31.71
C ALA A 140 -25.59 -21.04 31.04
N SER A 141 -26.10 -19.87 30.64
CA SER A 141 -25.26 -18.74 30.26
C SER A 141 -24.53 -18.14 31.47
N GLU A 142 -23.30 -17.71 31.24
CA GLU A 142 -22.45 -16.98 32.17
C GLU A 142 -22.08 -15.61 31.56
N SER A 143 -21.57 -14.70 32.37
CA SER A 143 -21.10 -13.41 31.89
C SER A 143 -20.03 -12.79 32.75
N GLU A 144 -19.13 -12.06 32.11
CA GLU A 144 -18.22 -11.12 32.76
C GLU A 144 -18.75 -9.69 32.54
N LYS A 145 -19.04 -8.96 33.63
CA LYS A 145 -19.57 -7.58 33.58
C LYS A 145 -18.45 -6.60 33.28
N ILE A 146 -18.70 -5.65 32.37
CA ILE A 146 -17.69 -4.66 31.97
C ILE A 146 -18.32 -3.26 31.89
N ALA A 147 -17.67 -2.27 32.50
CA ALA A 147 -18.14 -0.89 32.49
C ALA A 147 -17.85 -0.21 31.13
N SER A 148 -18.89 -0.01 30.30
CA SER A 148 -18.84 0.82 29.09
C SER A 148 -20.25 1.32 28.72
N THR A 149 -20.38 2.55 28.21
CA THR A 149 -21.66 3.16 27.79
C THR A 149 -21.81 3.16 26.26
N SER A 150 -23.03 3.30 25.75
CA SER A 150 -23.31 3.46 24.31
C SER A 150 -23.12 4.91 23.84
N PRO A 151 -22.72 5.18 22.57
CA PRO A 151 -22.37 4.22 21.52
C PRO A 151 -20.98 3.62 21.72
N ALA A 152 -20.81 2.35 21.36
CA ALA A 152 -19.49 1.70 21.39
C ALA A 152 -19.30 0.69 20.26
N TRP A 153 -18.06 0.58 19.82
CA TRP A 153 -17.57 -0.46 18.94
C TRP A 153 -17.38 -1.75 19.71
N VAL A 154 -17.85 -2.85 19.16
CA VAL A 154 -17.68 -4.20 19.69
C VAL A 154 -16.98 -5.08 18.66
N LYS A 155 -16.09 -5.96 19.13
CA LYS A 155 -15.40 -6.94 18.29
C LYS A 155 -15.33 -8.28 19.01
N LEU A 156 -15.72 -9.35 18.32
CA LEU A 156 -15.41 -10.72 18.71
C LEU A 156 -14.41 -11.30 17.72
N GLU A 157 -13.36 -11.93 18.22
CA GLU A 157 -12.35 -12.64 17.42
C GLU A 157 -12.31 -14.10 17.83
N ARG A 158 -12.36 -15.01 16.86
CA ARG A 158 -12.21 -16.45 17.05
C ARG A 158 -10.88 -16.92 16.46
N LYS A 159 -10.14 -17.69 17.25
CA LYS A 159 -8.93 -18.42 16.85
C LYS A 159 -8.94 -19.84 17.41
N GLY A 160 -9.23 -20.83 16.58
CA GLY A 160 -9.56 -22.19 16.97
C GLY A 160 -10.75 -22.23 17.93
N ASN A 161 -10.50 -22.70 19.15
CA ASN A 161 -11.47 -22.72 20.25
C ASN A 161 -11.36 -21.50 21.17
N VAL A 162 -10.55 -20.49 20.81
CA VAL A 162 -10.36 -19.30 21.64
C VAL A 162 -11.17 -18.15 21.06
N ILE A 163 -12.02 -17.53 21.88
CA ILE A 163 -12.80 -16.35 21.53
C ILE A 163 -12.34 -15.19 22.42
N ARG A 164 -12.04 -14.05 21.80
CA ARG A 164 -11.66 -12.82 22.50
C ARG A 164 -12.66 -11.71 22.21
N GLY A 165 -13.06 -11.00 23.26
CA GLY A 165 -13.94 -9.84 23.16
C GLY A 165 -13.17 -8.54 23.28
N TYR A 166 -13.58 -7.52 22.54
CA TYR A 166 -13.03 -6.17 22.64
C TYR A 166 -14.13 -5.11 22.55
N VAL A 167 -13.96 -4.00 23.28
CA VAL A 167 -14.79 -2.79 23.15
C VAL A 167 -13.93 -1.58 22.81
N SER A 168 -14.47 -0.62 22.08
CA SER A 168 -13.82 0.66 21.83
C SER A 168 -14.83 1.80 21.75
N ASN A 169 -14.48 2.95 22.33
CA ASN A 169 -15.29 4.17 22.19
C ASN A 169 -15.04 4.90 20.86
N ASN A 170 -13.97 4.57 20.13
CA ASN A 170 -13.54 5.30 18.94
C ASN A 170 -13.17 4.42 17.73
N GLY A 171 -13.22 3.09 17.86
CA GLY A 171 -12.89 2.12 16.81
C GLY A 171 -11.39 1.98 16.54
N LEU A 172 -10.54 2.71 17.26
CA LEU A 172 -9.08 2.73 17.09
C LEU A 172 -8.35 2.11 18.29
N ASN A 173 -8.78 2.46 19.51
CA ASN A 173 -8.22 1.95 20.75
C ASN A 173 -9.16 0.90 21.34
N TRP A 174 -8.75 -0.36 21.31
CA TRP A 174 -9.55 -1.49 21.76
C TRP A 174 -9.16 -1.92 23.16
N GLY A 175 -10.11 -1.88 24.10
CA GLY A 175 -9.97 -2.50 25.40
C GLY A 175 -10.22 -4.01 25.29
N ASP A 176 -9.30 -4.81 25.82
CA ASP A 176 -9.46 -6.27 25.93
C ASP A 176 -10.50 -6.57 27.02
N LEU A 177 -11.48 -7.40 26.69
CA LEU A 177 -12.57 -7.79 27.57
C LEU A 177 -12.41 -9.21 28.12
N GLY A 178 -11.35 -9.91 27.75
CA GLY A 178 -11.08 -11.26 28.21
C GLY A 178 -11.01 -12.28 27.08
N THR A 179 -10.57 -13.47 27.47
CA THR A 179 -10.38 -14.62 26.59
C THR A 179 -11.20 -15.78 27.10
N LEU A 180 -12.05 -16.33 26.24
CA LEU A 180 -12.87 -17.51 26.49
C LEU A 180 -12.33 -18.68 25.66
N THR A 181 -12.09 -19.83 26.28
CA THR A 181 -11.89 -21.08 25.54
C THR A 181 -13.22 -21.80 25.40
N LEU A 182 -13.80 -21.78 24.21
CA LEU A 182 -15.09 -22.35 23.88
C LEU A 182 -14.96 -23.32 22.70
N LYS A 183 -15.19 -24.61 22.96
CA LYS A 183 -15.16 -25.64 21.92
C LYS A 183 -16.44 -25.58 21.09
N MET A 184 -16.32 -25.00 19.90
CA MET A 184 -17.37 -24.96 18.89
C MET A 184 -16.97 -25.76 17.65
N ASN A 185 -17.97 -26.23 16.90
CA ASN A 185 -17.80 -26.64 15.51
C ASN A 185 -17.09 -25.54 14.72
N ALA A 186 -16.34 -25.89 13.67
CA ALA A 186 -15.69 -24.88 12.84
C ALA A 186 -16.73 -24.04 12.08
N SER A 187 -17.77 -24.67 11.56
CA SER A 187 -18.93 -23.99 10.99
C SER A 187 -19.88 -23.54 12.11
N VAL A 188 -20.07 -22.22 12.18
CA VAL A 188 -20.90 -21.51 13.16
C VAL A 188 -21.70 -20.42 12.43
N PHE A 189 -22.45 -19.63 13.19
CA PHE A 189 -23.15 -18.45 12.70
C PHE A 189 -22.68 -17.22 13.45
N VAL A 190 -22.48 -16.13 12.72
CA VAL A 190 -22.00 -14.86 13.28
C VAL A 190 -22.92 -13.73 12.85
N GLY A 191 -23.20 -12.80 13.76
CA GLY A 191 -24.05 -11.67 13.40
C GLY A 191 -24.55 -10.80 14.54
N LEU A 192 -25.64 -10.08 14.26
CA LEU A 192 -26.27 -9.08 15.10
C LEU A 192 -27.45 -9.66 15.86
N ALA A 193 -27.48 -9.49 17.18
CA ALA A 193 -28.51 -10.03 18.06
C ALA A 193 -29.27 -8.91 18.78
N VAL A 194 -30.61 -9.00 18.81
CA VAL A 194 -31.47 -8.05 19.55
C VAL A 194 -32.57 -8.77 20.32
N SER A 195 -32.69 -8.49 21.62
CA SER A 195 -33.78 -8.96 22.49
C SER A 195 -34.34 -7.81 23.33
N SER A 196 -35.66 -7.79 23.54
CA SER A 196 -36.34 -6.76 24.33
C SER A 196 -36.37 -7.03 25.82
N HIS A 197 -36.08 -8.27 26.24
CA HIS A 197 -36.32 -8.75 27.60
C HIS A 197 -37.78 -8.50 28.07
N ASN A 198 -38.71 -8.46 27.11
CA ASN A 198 -40.12 -8.20 27.33
C ASN A 198 -40.93 -8.84 26.19
N THR A 199 -41.61 -9.93 26.48
CA THR A 199 -42.32 -10.73 25.46
C THR A 199 -43.44 -9.98 24.75
N SER A 200 -43.92 -8.86 25.29
CA SER A 200 -44.98 -8.03 24.70
C SER A 200 -44.47 -6.78 23.97
N LYS A 201 -43.16 -6.57 23.87
CA LYS A 201 -42.57 -5.39 23.19
C LYS A 201 -41.39 -5.76 22.29
N LEU A 202 -41.18 -4.96 21.24
CA LEU A 202 -39.96 -4.99 20.43
C LEU A 202 -38.98 -3.94 20.96
N SER A 203 -37.71 -4.32 21.11
CA SER A 203 -36.58 -3.37 21.20
C SER A 203 -35.96 -3.24 19.81
N THR A 204 -35.61 -2.03 19.40
CA THR A 204 -34.95 -1.78 18.11
C THR A 204 -33.56 -1.24 18.33
N ALA A 205 -32.58 -1.77 17.61
CA ALA A 205 -31.19 -1.33 17.66
C ALA A 205 -30.68 -0.97 16.27
N THR A 206 -29.75 -0.02 16.23
CA THR A 206 -29.06 0.37 14.99
C THR A 206 -27.58 0.01 15.06
N PHE A 207 -27.08 -0.60 13.99
CA PHE A 207 -25.70 -1.01 13.85
C PHE A 207 -25.10 -0.37 12.60
N THR A 208 -23.90 0.18 12.74
CA THR A 208 -23.11 0.71 11.61
C THR A 208 -21.73 0.05 11.59
N ASN A 209 -21.02 0.18 10.47
CA ASN A 209 -19.67 -0.36 10.30
C ASN A 209 -19.56 -1.87 10.58
N VAL A 210 -20.63 -2.62 10.29
CA VAL A 210 -20.67 -4.07 10.48
C VAL A 210 -19.72 -4.73 9.48
N THR A 211 -18.68 -5.40 10.00
CA THR A 211 -17.68 -6.10 9.19
C THR A 211 -17.50 -7.50 9.75
N VAL A 212 -17.50 -8.51 8.89
CA VAL A 212 -17.07 -9.86 9.25
C VAL A 212 -15.86 -10.22 8.41
N ASN A 213 -14.75 -10.48 9.09
CA ASN A 213 -13.50 -10.92 8.50
C ASN A 213 -13.34 -12.41 8.79
N ALA A 214 -13.78 -13.27 7.87
CA ALA A 214 -13.43 -14.68 7.95
C ALA A 214 -11.95 -14.85 7.53
N ALA A 215 -11.14 -15.56 8.30
CA ALA A 215 -10.00 -16.26 7.72
C ALA A 215 -10.60 -17.38 6.85
N GLY A 216 -10.02 -17.64 5.67
CA GLY A 216 -10.54 -18.62 4.70
C GLY A 216 -10.76 -20.01 5.31
N ASP A 217 -11.46 -20.87 4.56
CA ASP A 217 -11.67 -22.27 4.93
C ASP A 217 -10.33 -22.92 5.40
N VAL A 218 -10.43 -23.75 6.45
CA VAL A 218 -9.29 -24.37 7.17
C VAL A 218 -9.37 -25.90 7.17
N PHE A 219 -10.38 -26.49 6.54
CA PHE A 219 -10.49 -27.94 6.42
C PHE A 219 -9.76 -28.40 5.17
N PRO A 220 -8.71 -29.23 5.32
CA PRO A 220 -8.06 -29.79 4.15
C PRO A 220 -8.95 -30.84 3.47
N PRO A 221 -8.86 -30.98 2.13
CA PRO A 221 -9.54 -32.03 1.40
C PRO A 221 -9.19 -33.43 1.92
N THR A 222 -10.01 -34.42 1.61
CA THR A 222 -9.67 -35.83 1.86
C THR A 222 -8.40 -36.22 1.10
N GLU A 223 -7.63 -37.16 1.63
CA GLU A 223 -6.45 -37.71 0.95
C GLU A 223 -6.82 -38.33 -0.42
N PRO A 224 -6.05 -38.06 -1.49
CA PRO A 224 -6.20 -38.79 -2.75
C PRO A 224 -5.93 -40.28 -2.57
N THR A 225 -6.82 -41.14 -3.07
CA THR A 225 -6.70 -42.60 -2.97
C THR A 225 -6.49 -43.26 -4.33
N ASN A 226 -6.16 -44.56 -4.34
CA ASN A 226 -5.99 -45.36 -5.57
C ASN A 226 -4.96 -44.78 -6.56
N VAL A 227 -3.81 -44.34 -6.05
CA VAL A 227 -2.70 -43.83 -6.87
C VAL A 227 -2.06 -44.99 -7.64
N GLN A 228 -2.07 -44.92 -8.97
CA GLN A 228 -1.60 -45.98 -9.87
C GLN A 228 -0.93 -45.41 -11.12
N ALA A 229 -0.03 -46.19 -11.74
CA ALA A 229 0.57 -45.86 -13.02
C ALA A 229 -0.26 -46.44 -14.17
N ARG A 230 -0.63 -45.61 -15.14
CA ARG A 230 -1.42 -46.02 -16.33
C ARG A 230 -0.54 -46.37 -17.53
N SER A 231 0.57 -45.66 -17.71
CA SER A 231 1.55 -45.90 -18.75
C SER A 231 2.95 -45.56 -18.26
N VAL A 232 3.95 -46.32 -18.71
CA VAL A 232 5.36 -46.13 -18.32
C VAL A 232 6.22 -46.37 -19.55
N THR A 233 7.08 -45.40 -19.87
CA THR A 233 8.11 -45.48 -20.92
C THR A 233 9.50 -45.34 -20.29
N ASP A 234 10.52 -45.13 -21.11
CA ASP A 234 11.89 -44.91 -20.66
C ASP A 234 12.10 -43.51 -20.08
N THR A 235 11.31 -42.56 -20.54
CA THR A 235 11.42 -41.15 -20.17
C THR A 235 10.14 -40.55 -19.60
N SER A 236 9.07 -41.34 -19.44
CA SER A 236 7.80 -40.84 -18.89
C SER A 236 7.00 -41.87 -18.08
N ALA A 237 6.13 -41.38 -17.20
CA ALA A 237 5.13 -42.18 -16.49
C ALA A 237 3.85 -41.37 -16.24
N GLU A 238 2.68 -41.91 -16.61
CA GLU A 238 1.38 -41.33 -16.30
C GLU A 238 0.84 -41.88 -14.98
N ILE A 239 0.64 -40.99 -13.99
CA ILE A 239 0.11 -41.31 -12.67
C ILE A 239 -1.34 -40.82 -12.57
N ALA A 240 -2.24 -41.67 -12.08
CA ALA A 240 -3.66 -41.35 -11.91
C ALA A 240 -4.14 -41.71 -10.50
N TRP A 241 -5.17 -41.02 -10.01
CA TRP A 241 -5.74 -41.19 -8.66
C TRP A 241 -7.26 -40.99 -8.65
N THR A 242 -7.90 -41.33 -7.53
CA THR A 242 -9.31 -41.03 -7.28
C THR A 242 -9.46 -39.63 -6.71
N ALA A 243 -10.50 -38.90 -7.15
CA ALA A 243 -10.74 -37.53 -6.72
C ALA A 243 -11.00 -37.41 -5.20
N SER A 244 -10.46 -36.35 -4.60
CA SER A 244 -10.70 -35.97 -3.20
C SER A 244 -12.04 -35.23 -3.04
N LEU A 245 -12.57 -35.25 -1.82
CA LEU A 245 -13.76 -34.51 -1.41
C LEU A 245 -13.39 -33.40 -0.45
N ASP A 246 -14.17 -32.33 -0.46
CA ASP A 246 -13.95 -31.15 0.35
C ASP A 246 -15.28 -30.37 0.54
N ASP A 247 -15.41 -29.55 1.58
CA ASP A 247 -16.63 -28.79 1.88
C ASP A 247 -16.77 -27.50 1.05
N VAL A 248 -15.66 -26.91 0.58
CA VAL A 248 -15.65 -25.76 -0.35
C VAL A 248 -15.21 -26.15 -1.78
N GLY A 249 -14.72 -27.37 -1.95
CA GLY A 249 -14.43 -28.00 -3.22
C GLY A 249 -12.93 -28.04 -3.55
N VAL A 250 -12.51 -29.15 -4.16
CA VAL A 250 -11.12 -29.37 -4.57
C VAL A 250 -10.82 -28.60 -5.86
N THR A 251 -9.81 -27.72 -5.82
CA THR A 251 -9.40 -26.91 -6.97
C THR A 251 -8.20 -27.47 -7.72
N GLY A 252 -7.46 -28.43 -7.13
CA GLY A 252 -6.38 -29.11 -7.84
C GLY A 252 -5.55 -30.04 -6.95
N TYR A 253 -4.49 -30.61 -7.52
CA TYR A 253 -3.60 -31.56 -6.86
C TYR A 253 -2.13 -31.16 -7.00
N ASP A 254 -1.38 -31.35 -5.93
CA ASP A 254 0.07 -31.23 -5.86
C ASP A 254 0.71 -32.61 -5.97
N LEU A 255 1.65 -32.77 -6.90
CA LEU A 255 2.31 -34.04 -7.17
C LEU A 255 3.79 -33.96 -6.85
N TYR A 256 4.23 -34.98 -6.11
CA TYR A 256 5.58 -35.12 -5.62
C TYR A 256 6.26 -36.31 -6.30
N LYS A 257 7.51 -36.12 -6.72
CA LYS A 257 8.42 -37.16 -7.22
C LYS A 257 9.63 -37.22 -6.30
N ASP A 258 9.91 -38.39 -5.73
CA ASP A 258 10.95 -38.63 -4.74
C ASP A 258 10.88 -37.65 -3.56
N ASP A 259 9.66 -37.48 -3.05
CA ASP A 259 9.28 -36.57 -1.96
C ASP A 259 9.52 -35.06 -2.25
N VAL A 260 9.85 -34.69 -3.49
CA VAL A 260 9.98 -33.31 -3.97
C VAL A 260 8.73 -32.88 -4.74
N LEU A 261 8.12 -31.75 -4.37
CA LEU A 261 7.01 -31.16 -5.11
C LEU A 261 7.48 -30.78 -6.53
N THR A 262 6.92 -31.45 -7.53
CA THR A 262 7.30 -31.27 -8.94
C THR A 262 6.23 -30.57 -9.76
N GLN A 263 4.96 -30.73 -9.38
CA GLN A 263 3.83 -30.06 -10.03
C GLN A 263 2.82 -29.63 -8.98
N ALA A 264 2.27 -28.43 -9.13
CA ALA A 264 1.29 -27.86 -8.21
C ALA A 264 -0.02 -27.53 -8.93
N ASN A 265 -1.15 -27.66 -8.23
CA ASN A 265 -2.48 -27.30 -8.72
C ASN A 265 -2.90 -27.96 -10.06
N VAL A 266 -2.58 -29.24 -10.27
CA VAL A 266 -3.09 -30.01 -11.41
C VAL A 266 -4.60 -30.21 -11.27
N ALA A 267 -5.40 -29.72 -12.21
CA ALA A 267 -6.86 -29.77 -12.12
C ALA A 267 -7.45 -31.17 -12.41
N GLY A 268 -6.72 -32.01 -13.16
CA GLY A 268 -7.14 -33.36 -13.51
C GLY A 268 -6.89 -34.38 -12.39
N ILE A 269 -7.34 -35.61 -12.62
CA ILE A 269 -7.10 -36.78 -11.75
C ILE A 269 -5.99 -37.71 -12.30
N SER A 270 -5.22 -37.22 -13.27
CA SER A 270 -4.00 -37.85 -13.76
C SER A 270 -2.98 -36.81 -14.23
N TYR A 271 -1.72 -37.20 -14.27
CA TYR A 271 -0.62 -36.39 -14.76
C TYR A 271 0.50 -37.25 -15.33
N THR A 272 1.06 -36.84 -16.47
CA THR A 272 2.22 -37.51 -17.10
C THR A 272 3.51 -36.80 -16.75
N PHE A 273 4.34 -37.46 -15.95
CA PHE A 273 5.73 -37.05 -15.75
C PHE A 273 6.55 -37.36 -16.99
N THR A 274 7.27 -36.39 -17.52
CA THR A 274 8.23 -36.55 -18.62
C THR A 274 9.64 -36.25 -18.12
N GLY A 275 10.65 -36.60 -18.92
CA GLY A 275 12.05 -36.39 -18.57
C GLY A 275 12.56 -37.22 -17.40
N LEU A 276 11.97 -38.40 -17.23
CA LEU A 276 12.48 -39.41 -16.32
C LEU A 276 13.73 -40.06 -16.92
N LYS A 277 14.63 -40.53 -16.08
CA LYS A 277 15.78 -41.31 -16.53
C LYS A 277 15.33 -42.73 -16.84
N PRO A 278 15.86 -43.37 -17.89
CA PRO A 278 15.60 -44.77 -18.14
C PRO A 278 16.03 -45.70 -17.02
N ALA A 279 15.38 -46.88 -16.94
CA ALA A 279 15.67 -47.94 -15.97
C ALA A 279 15.78 -47.45 -14.51
N THR A 280 15.04 -46.39 -14.16
CA THR A 280 15.14 -45.72 -12.85
C THR A 280 13.81 -45.81 -12.13
N THR A 281 13.85 -46.19 -10.85
CA THR A 281 12.68 -46.23 -9.99
C THR A 281 12.43 -44.85 -9.37
N TYR A 282 11.22 -44.34 -9.56
CA TYR A 282 10.72 -43.10 -8.97
C TYR A 282 9.59 -43.39 -8.00
N ARG A 283 9.47 -42.55 -6.96
CA ARG A 283 8.41 -42.63 -5.96
C ARG A 283 7.46 -41.43 -6.08
N PHE A 284 6.17 -41.67 -6.26
CA PHE A 284 5.15 -40.63 -6.46
C PHE A 284 4.16 -40.56 -5.30
N THR A 285 3.80 -39.34 -4.87
CA THR A 285 2.68 -39.06 -3.95
C THR A 285 1.88 -37.86 -4.43
N VAL A 286 0.60 -37.79 -4.03
CA VAL A 286 -0.33 -36.73 -4.43
C VAL A 286 -1.00 -36.13 -3.20
N LYS A 287 -1.17 -34.81 -3.18
CA LYS A 287 -1.99 -34.07 -2.19
C LYS A 287 -3.05 -33.26 -2.91
N ALA A 288 -4.26 -33.19 -2.37
CA ALA A 288 -5.32 -32.34 -2.88
C ALA A 288 -5.26 -30.93 -2.26
N ARG A 289 -5.75 -29.93 -2.99
CA ARG A 289 -5.91 -28.54 -2.57
C ARG A 289 -7.32 -28.04 -2.82
N ASP A 290 -7.83 -27.23 -1.90
CA ASP A 290 -9.09 -26.51 -2.03
C ASP A 290 -8.88 -25.04 -2.45
N ALA A 291 -10.00 -24.32 -2.61
CA ALA A 291 -10.04 -22.92 -2.98
C ALA A 291 -9.51 -21.96 -1.89
N ALA A 292 -9.43 -22.41 -0.64
CA ALA A 292 -8.89 -21.64 0.48
C ALA A 292 -7.39 -21.87 0.71
N GLY A 293 -6.80 -22.85 0.02
CA GLY A 293 -5.38 -23.16 0.02
C GLY A 293 -4.96 -24.24 1.01
N ASN A 294 -5.89 -24.95 1.65
CA ASN A 294 -5.51 -26.07 2.51
C ASN A 294 -5.01 -27.25 1.68
N SER A 295 -4.29 -28.16 2.32
CA SER A 295 -3.69 -29.33 1.69
C SER A 295 -4.06 -30.60 2.44
N SER A 296 -4.51 -31.61 1.73
CA SER A 296 -4.75 -32.94 2.30
C SER A 296 -3.45 -33.58 2.83
N ALA A 297 -3.61 -34.67 3.59
CA ALA A 297 -2.53 -35.65 3.76
C ALA A 297 -2.03 -36.15 2.39
N ALA A 298 -0.78 -36.59 2.32
CA ALA A 298 -0.23 -37.22 1.11
C ALA A 298 -0.84 -38.60 0.93
N SER A 299 -1.14 -38.95 -0.32
CA SER A 299 -1.51 -40.31 -0.71
C SER A 299 -0.50 -41.36 -0.22
N ALA A 300 -0.93 -42.61 -0.12
CA ALA A 300 0.00 -43.73 -0.12
C ALA A 300 0.99 -43.62 -1.31
N PRO A 301 2.28 -43.92 -1.11
CA PRO A 301 3.30 -43.77 -2.14
C PRO A 301 3.23 -44.86 -3.20
N LEU A 302 3.41 -44.47 -4.45
CA LEU A 302 3.50 -45.36 -5.60
C LEU A 302 4.94 -45.39 -6.14
N SER A 303 5.55 -46.57 -6.21
CA SER A 303 6.86 -46.76 -6.86
C SER A 303 6.69 -47.21 -8.31
N VAL A 304 7.36 -46.54 -9.25
CA VAL A 304 7.29 -46.84 -10.70
C VAL A 304 8.71 -46.88 -11.26
N THR A 305 9.07 -47.94 -11.98
CA THR A 305 10.36 -48.07 -12.67
C THR A 305 10.18 -47.82 -14.16
N THR A 306 10.86 -46.81 -14.70
CA THR A 306 10.87 -46.52 -16.15
C THR A 306 11.50 -47.65 -16.94
N THR A 307 11.12 -47.80 -18.21
CA THR A 307 11.75 -48.78 -19.10
C THR A 307 13.18 -48.34 -19.47
N SER A 308 13.98 -49.22 -20.04
CA SER A 308 15.30 -48.83 -20.58
C SER A 308 15.13 -47.99 -21.85
N GLY A 309 15.96 -46.97 -22.04
CA GLY A 309 15.78 -45.95 -23.07
C GLY A 309 16.80 -46.06 -24.19
N SER A 310 16.34 -45.77 -25.41
CA SER A 310 17.08 -46.04 -26.64
C SER A 310 17.85 -44.84 -27.21
N ASP A 311 17.67 -43.64 -26.65
CA ASP A 311 18.30 -42.45 -27.21
C ASP A 311 19.76 -42.29 -26.74
N THR A 312 20.65 -42.26 -27.73
CA THR A 312 22.11 -42.26 -27.55
C THR A 312 22.78 -41.11 -28.32
N GLU A 313 22.00 -40.27 -29.00
CA GLU A 313 22.52 -39.15 -29.77
C GLU A 313 22.62 -37.91 -28.88
N SER A 314 23.70 -37.14 -29.02
CA SER A 314 23.91 -35.93 -28.22
C SER A 314 23.39 -34.69 -28.95
N PRO A 315 22.88 -33.66 -28.24
CA PRO A 315 22.50 -32.41 -28.88
C PRO A 315 23.65 -31.74 -29.62
N ALA A 316 23.32 -30.83 -30.53
CA ALA A 316 24.30 -29.94 -31.16
C ALA A 316 24.89 -28.93 -30.15
N ALA A 317 26.09 -28.41 -30.44
CA ALA A 317 26.70 -27.35 -29.63
C ALA A 317 25.89 -26.04 -29.74
N PRO A 318 25.59 -25.34 -28.63
CA PRO A 318 24.93 -24.03 -28.69
C PRO A 318 25.74 -23.02 -29.51
N ALA A 319 25.04 -22.22 -30.32
CA ALA A 319 25.64 -21.20 -31.19
C ALA A 319 25.26 -19.78 -30.73
N GLY A 320 25.95 -18.75 -31.23
CA GLY A 320 25.55 -17.35 -31.02
C GLY A 320 25.70 -16.84 -29.58
N LEU A 321 26.59 -17.42 -28.77
CA LEU A 321 26.86 -16.96 -27.40
C LEU A 321 27.35 -15.50 -27.41
N ALA A 322 26.59 -14.61 -26.76
CA ALA A 322 26.85 -13.18 -26.66
C ALA A 322 26.56 -12.65 -25.25
N SER A 323 27.08 -11.45 -24.95
CA SER A 323 26.76 -10.71 -23.72
C SER A 323 25.94 -9.48 -24.05
N SER A 324 24.74 -9.38 -23.47
CA SER A 324 23.83 -8.24 -23.68
C SER A 324 24.04 -7.10 -22.68
N SER A 325 24.55 -7.40 -21.49
CA SER A 325 24.96 -6.40 -20.49
C SER A 325 25.95 -6.99 -19.48
N LYS A 326 26.67 -6.12 -18.77
CA LYS A 326 27.63 -6.48 -17.72
C LYS A 326 27.73 -5.41 -16.65
N THR A 327 28.03 -5.84 -15.42
CA THR A 327 28.32 -4.97 -14.26
C THR A 327 29.75 -5.22 -13.78
N SER A 328 30.11 -4.70 -12.61
CA SER A 328 31.36 -5.06 -11.93
C SER A 328 31.34 -6.46 -11.33
N THR A 329 30.17 -7.08 -11.16
CA THR A 329 30.02 -8.40 -10.48
C THR A 329 29.14 -9.40 -11.23
N SER A 330 28.66 -9.05 -12.42
CA SER A 330 27.79 -9.93 -13.21
C SER A 330 27.95 -9.73 -14.73
N VAL A 331 27.59 -10.76 -15.49
CA VAL A 331 27.53 -10.76 -16.96
C VAL A 331 26.24 -11.48 -17.39
N GLN A 332 25.40 -10.79 -18.16
CA GLN A 332 24.22 -11.38 -18.79
C GLN A 332 24.62 -12.02 -20.12
N LEU A 333 24.34 -13.32 -20.26
CA LEU A 333 24.61 -14.13 -21.46
C LEU A 333 23.30 -14.47 -22.20
N THR A 334 23.41 -14.61 -23.52
CA THR A 334 22.34 -15.07 -24.44
C THR A 334 22.94 -15.96 -25.54
N TRP A 335 22.20 -16.96 -26.03
CA TRP A 335 22.62 -17.82 -27.15
C TRP A 335 21.43 -18.29 -28.00
N THR A 336 21.70 -18.96 -29.11
CA THR A 336 20.69 -19.62 -29.96
C THR A 336 20.42 -21.03 -29.45
N ALA A 337 19.15 -21.44 -29.43
CA ALA A 337 18.77 -22.78 -29.01
C ALA A 337 19.49 -23.87 -29.82
N ALA A 338 19.98 -24.91 -29.15
CA ALA A 338 20.56 -26.09 -29.78
C ALA A 338 19.46 -27.02 -30.31
N THR A 339 19.81 -27.88 -31.27
CA THR A 339 18.92 -28.89 -31.86
C THR A 339 19.37 -30.29 -31.45
N ASP A 340 18.42 -31.21 -31.45
CA ASP A 340 18.61 -32.61 -31.09
C ASP A 340 17.53 -33.47 -31.79
N ASN A 341 17.75 -34.78 -31.93
CA ASN A 341 16.82 -35.69 -32.60
C ASN A 341 15.51 -35.90 -31.81
N VAL A 342 15.56 -35.83 -30.46
CA VAL A 342 14.40 -35.96 -29.57
C VAL A 342 14.08 -34.62 -28.91
N GLY A 343 15.09 -33.90 -28.42
CA GLY A 343 14.92 -32.54 -27.91
C GLY A 343 15.90 -32.15 -26.81
N VAL A 344 16.23 -30.86 -26.77
CA VAL A 344 17.11 -30.29 -25.74
C VAL A 344 16.33 -30.01 -24.46
N TYR A 345 16.81 -30.55 -23.33
CA TYR A 345 16.20 -30.38 -22.02
C TYR A 345 16.71 -29.13 -21.29
N ALA A 346 18.02 -28.91 -21.28
CA ALA A 346 18.64 -27.81 -20.54
C ALA A 346 20.02 -27.41 -21.10
N TYR A 347 20.53 -26.29 -20.59
CA TYR A 347 21.86 -25.76 -20.88
C TYR A 347 22.67 -25.64 -19.59
N ASP A 348 23.94 -26.05 -19.64
CA ASP A 348 24.93 -25.89 -18.58
C ASP A 348 25.92 -24.77 -18.97
N ILE A 349 26.07 -23.78 -18.11
CA ILE A 349 26.87 -22.57 -18.33
C ILE A 349 28.17 -22.69 -17.55
N PHE A 350 29.30 -22.49 -18.21
CA PHE A 350 30.62 -22.58 -17.61
C PHE A 350 31.31 -21.21 -17.61
N THR A 351 31.97 -20.89 -16.51
CA THR A 351 32.88 -19.75 -16.34
C THR A 351 34.28 -20.27 -16.05
N ASP A 352 35.24 -19.94 -16.93
CA ASP A 352 36.62 -20.45 -16.89
C ASP A 352 36.71 -21.98 -16.74
N GLY A 353 35.81 -22.68 -17.45
CA GLY A 353 35.71 -24.14 -17.42
C GLY A 353 35.00 -24.75 -16.21
N LYS A 354 34.56 -23.94 -15.24
CA LYS A 354 33.78 -24.40 -14.06
C LYS A 354 32.29 -24.14 -14.26
N LEU A 355 31.44 -25.08 -13.84
CA LEU A 355 29.99 -24.93 -13.92
C LEU A 355 29.54 -23.74 -13.06
N ALA A 356 28.93 -22.75 -13.70
CA ALA A 356 28.39 -21.55 -13.06
C ALA A 356 26.88 -21.68 -12.77
N GLY A 357 26.17 -22.52 -13.52
CA GLY A 357 24.75 -22.83 -13.32
C GLY A 357 24.13 -23.48 -14.56
N SER A 358 22.83 -23.80 -14.47
CA SER A 358 22.07 -24.42 -15.55
C SER A 358 20.72 -23.72 -15.74
N THR A 359 20.16 -23.78 -16.94
CA THR A 359 18.82 -23.23 -17.25
C THR A 359 18.18 -23.94 -18.44
N ASP A 360 16.85 -23.96 -18.49
CA ASP A 360 16.03 -24.38 -19.64
C ASP A 360 15.82 -23.25 -20.68
N LYS A 361 16.29 -22.03 -20.39
CA LYS A 361 16.19 -20.87 -21.28
C LYS A 361 17.47 -20.67 -22.08
N THR A 362 17.41 -19.84 -23.12
CA THR A 362 18.56 -19.43 -23.93
C THR A 362 19.28 -18.18 -23.41
N SER A 363 19.19 -17.92 -22.11
CA SER A 363 19.84 -16.78 -21.44
C SER A 363 20.14 -17.08 -19.99
N PHE A 364 21.25 -16.54 -19.46
CA PHE A 364 21.65 -16.74 -18.07
C PHE A 364 22.49 -15.55 -17.55
N ASN A 365 22.19 -15.09 -16.33
CA ASN A 365 22.96 -14.03 -15.67
C ASN A 365 23.98 -14.66 -14.73
N VAL A 366 25.27 -14.63 -15.10
CA VAL A 366 26.34 -15.09 -14.22
C VAL A 366 26.64 -13.98 -13.21
N THR A 367 26.58 -14.28 -11.92
CA THR A 367 26.80 -13.33 -10.82
C THR A 367 27.98 -13.76 -9.94
N GLY A 368 28.39 -12.91 -8.98
CA GLY A 368 29.50 -13.22 -8.08
C GLY A 368 30.89 -13.10 -8.73
N LEU A 369 30.99 -12.41 -9.86
CA LEU A 369 32.23 -12.17 -10.57
C LEU A 369 33.05 -11.07 -9.88
N ALA A 370 34.37 -11.12 -10.02
CA ALA A 370 35.27 -10.06 -9.59
C ALA A 370 35.25 -8.91 -10.61
N ALA A 371 35.43 -7.69 -10.10
CA ALA A 371 35.44 -6.50 -10.93
C ALA A 371 36.75 -6.33 -11.69
N ASN A 372 36.68 -5.68 -12.86
CA ASN A 372 37.80 -5.47 -13.78
C ASN A 372 38.49 -6.77 -14.26
N THR A 373 37.78 -7.90 -14.23
CA THR A 373 38.33 -9.23 -14.49
C THR A 373 37.76 -9.80 -15.78
N SER A 374 38.62 -10.35 -16.63
CA SER A 374 38.21 -11.06 -17.84
C SER A 374 37.84 -12.50 -17.50
N TYR A 375 36.65 -12.91 -17.93
CA TYR A 375 36.14 -14.28 -17.79
C TYR A 375 35.91 -14.89 -19.17
N SER A 376 36.06 -16.20 -19.27
CA SER A 376 35.71 -17.00 -20.45
C SER A 376 34.44 -17.80 -20.19
N PHE A 377 33.42 -17.62 -21.04
CA PHE A 377 32.14 -18.29 -20.92
C PHE A 377 31.92 -19.31 -22.04
N THR A 378 31.42 -20.49 -21.71
CA THR A 378 30.94 -21.51 -22.66
C THR A 378 29.61 -22.10 -22.20
N VAL A 379 28.83 -22.63 -23.13
CA VAL A 379 27.54 -23.28 -22.86
C VAL A 379 27.51 -24.66 -23.50
N LYS A 380 26.99 -25.67 -22.79
CA LYS A 380 26.68 -27.00 -23.32
C LYS A 380 25.18 -27.24 -23.25
N ALA A 381 24.63 -27.97 -24.21
CA ALA A 381 23.25 -28.44 -24.21
C ALA A 381 23.20 -29.90 -23.75
N ARG A 382 22.07 -30.31 -23.20
CA ARG A 382 21.83 -31.68 -22.76
C ARG A 382 20.37 -32.06 -22.96
N ASP A 383 20.14 -33.31 -23.34
CA ASP A 383 18.80 -33.87 -23.55
C ASP A 383 18.25 -34.54 -22.27
N LEU A 384 17.12 -35.23 -22.41
CA LEU A 384 16.48 -36.00 -21.34
C LEU A 384 17.14 -37.35 -21.06
N ALA A 385 17.79 -37.95 -22.06
CA ALA A 385 18.53 -39.21 -21.92
C ALA A 385 19.87 -39.03 -21.19
N GLY A 386 20.34 -37.79 -21.06
CA GLY A 386 21.58 -37.42 -20.39
C GLY A 386 22.77 -37.24 -21.33
N ASN A 387 22.56 -37.25 -22.65
CA ASN A 387 23.62 -36.96 -23.60
C ASN A 387 23.95 -35.46 -23.57
N VAL A 388 25.23 -35.12 -23.72
CA VAL A 388 25.75 -33.75 -23.55
C VAL A 388 26.48 -33.32 -24.80
N SER A 389 26.15 -32.13 -25.30
CA SER A 389 26.78 -31.59 -26.50
C SER A 389 28.22 -31.11 -26.27
N PRO A 390 29.00 -30.94 -27.36
CA PRO A 390 30.22 -30.14 -27.30
C PRO A 390 29.93 -28.71 -26.83
N ALA A 391 30.93 -28.06 -26.22
CA ALA A 391 30.80 -26.68 -25.77
C ALA A 391 30.65 -25.71 -26.94
N SER A 392 29.89 -24.63 -26.73
CA SER A 392 29.87 -23.47 -27.63
C SER A 392 31.27 -22.88 -27.82
N LYS A 393 31.44 -22.03 -28.84
CA LYS A 393 32.62 -21.16 -28.93
C LYS A 393 32.72 -20.30 -27.66
N ALA A 394 33.92 -20.18 -27.10
CA ALA A 394 34.16 -19.40 -25.90
C ALA A 394 33.95 -17.90 -26.16
N LEU A 395 33.26 -17.23 -25.23
CA LEU A 395 33.08 -15.78 -25.21
C LEU A 395 33.90 -15.18 -24.07
N SER A 396 34.84 -14.28 -24.39
CA SER A 396 35.56 -13.53 -23.37
C SER A 396 34.84 -12.22 -23.06
N VAL A 397 34.51 -12.00 -21.78
CA VAL A 397 33.91 -10.75 -21.31
C VAL A 397 34.68 -10.24 -20.09
N LYS A 398 35.14 -8.99 -20.17
CA LYS A 398 35.74 -8.29 -19.03
C LYS A 398 34.68 -7.54 -18.24
N THR A 399 34.49 -7.85 -16.96
CA THR A 399 33.59 -7.11 -16.06
C THR A 399 34.02 -5.66 -15.93
N ASN A 400 33.09 -4.78 -15.58
CA ASN A 400 33.42 -3.38 -15.34
C ASN A 400 34.34 -3.26 -14.12
N PRO A 401 35.15 -2.20 -14.00
CA PRO A 401 35.85 -1.88 -12.76
C PRO A 401 34.89 -1.81 -11.56
N ALA A 402 35.40 -2.09 -10.36
CA ALA A 402 34.60 -1.90 -9.17
C ALA A 402 34.24 -0.41 -9.11
N SER A 403 32.95 -0.10 -9.05
CA SER A 403 32.50 1.22 -8.63
C SER A 403 33.02 1.41 -7.20
N SER A 404 34.04 2.24 -6.99
CA SER A 404 34.19 2.87 -5.69
C SER A 404 32.98 3.76 -5.56
N GLU A 405 31.93 3.28 -4.87
CA GLU A 405 30.77 4.13 -4.55
C GLU A 405 31.32 5.44 -3.99
N PRO A 406 31.15 6.59 -4.66
CA PRO A 406 31.86 7.81 -4.27
C PRO A 406 31.36 8.40 -2.94
N TYR A 407 30.40 7.71 -2.32
CA TYR A 407 29.80 8.11 -1.07
C TYR A 407 29.59 6.91 -0.14
N THR A 408 29.84 7.14 1.16
CA THR A 408 29.57 6.22 2.26
C THR A 408 28.31 6.64 3.01
N PRO A 409 27.26 5.79 3.09
CA PRO A 409 26.05 6.14 3.84
C PRO A 409 26.25 6.13 5.37
N GLU A 410 25.78 7.17 6.05
CA GLU A 410 25.84 7.39 7.49
C GLU A 410 24.46 7.85 7.99
N VAL A 411 23.92 7.22 9.05
CA VAL A 411 22.65 7.68 9.66
C VAL A 411 22.96 8.84 10.60
N VAL A 412 22.44 10.03 10.31
CA VAL A 412 22.65 11.24 11.11
C VAL A 412 21.56 11.41 12.16
N ALA A 413 20.32 11.05 11.82
CA ALA A 413 19.20 11.02 12.75
C ALA A 413 18.26 9.88 12.41
N SER A 414 17.58 9.34 13.42
CA SER A 414 16.60 8.26 13.31
C SER A 414 15.35 8.58 14.11
N ASN A 415 14.31 7.75 13.99
CA ASN A 415 13.01 7.92 14.65
C ASN A 415 12.36 9.28 14.33
N LEU A 416 12.55 9.74 13.10
CA LEU A 416 11.91 10.95 12.60
C LEU A 416 10.43 10.69 12.30
N GLU A 417 9.63 11.75 12.27
CA GLU A 417 8.18 11.66 12.03
C GLU A 417 7.82 12.20 10.65
N THR A 418 7.88 11.33 9.64
CA THR A 418 7.62 11.67 8.23
C THR A 418 8.38 12.94 7.79
N PRO A 419 9.73 12.97 7.86
CA PRO A 419 10.52 14.12 7.42
C PRO A 419 10.29 14.41 5.93
N TRP A 420 10.12 15.68 5.55
CA TRP A 420 9.59 16.05 4.23
C TRP A 420 10.55 16.87 3.35
N ALA A 421 11.12 17.95 3.88
CA ALA A 421 12.13 18.76 3.21
C ALA A 421 13.33 19.01 4.11
N VAL A 422 14.52 19.08 3.52
CA VAL A 422 15.78 19.38 4.20
C VAL A 422 16.45 20.58 3.54
N ASP A 423 17.08 21.45 4.34
CA ASP A 423 17.90 22.55 3.84
C ASP A 423 19.00 22.94 4.84
N PHE A 424 20.06 23.60 4.36
CA PHE A 424 21.28 23.88 5.11
C PHE A 424 21.46 25.37 5.37
N ALA A 425 21.79 25.70 6.61
CA ALA A 425 22.29 27.04 6.92
C ALA A 425 23.79 27.15 6.60
N PRO A 426 24.29 28.36 6.28
CA PRO A 426 25.71 28.60 6.02
C PRO A 426 26.64 28.23 7.19
N ASP A 427 26.11 28.21 8.42
CA ASP A 427 26.83 27.84 9.64
C ASP A 427 26.88 26.31 9.90
N GLY A 428 26.37 25.50 8.97
CA GLY A 428 26.40 24.03 9.05
C GLY A 428 25.21 23.41 9.78
N ARG A 429 24.25 24.21 10.28
CA ARG A 429 22.99 23.66 10.81
C ARG A 429 22.15 23.06 9.69
N ILE A 430 21.48 21.95 9.99
CA ILE A 430 20.56 21.28 9.07
C ILE A 430 19.15 21.46 9.58
N PHE A 431 18.29 22.10 8.80
CA PHE A 431 16.88 22.28 9.10
C PHE A 431 16.05 21.31 8.27
N PHE A 432 15.01 20.75 8.88
CA PHE A 432 14.08 19.89 8.15
C PHE A 432 12.67 19.95 8.71
N THR A 433 11.68 19.66 7.87
CA THR A 433 10.26 19.62 8.24
C THR A 433 9.81 18.20 8.56
N GLU A 434 8.94 18.04 9.55
CA GLU A 434 8.23 16.81 9.88
C GLU A 434 6.74 17.01 9.60
N ARG A 435 6.21 16.24 8.64
CA ARG A 435 4.90 16.53 8.03
C ARG A 435 3.74 16.45 9.00
N ASN A 436 3.66 15.35 9.74
CA ASN A 436 2.47 15.01 10.52
C ASN A 436 2.41 15.81 11.83
N SER A 437 3.56 16.03 12.47
CA SER A 437 3.64 16.79 13.71
C SER A 437 3.69 18.31 13.52
N GLY A 438 3.87 18.78 12.28
CA GLY A 438 3.96 20.21 11.99
C GLY A 438 5.21 20.86 12.59
N ARG A 439 6.30 20.09 12.75
CA ARG A 439 7.55 20.56 13.37
C ARG A 439 8.58 20.92 12.32
N VAL A 440 9.25 22.06 12.52
CA VAL A 440 10.58 22.30 11.95
C VAL A 440 11.60 21.83 12.99
N ARG A 441 12.54 20.99 12.58
CA ARG A 441 13.60 20.41 13.41
C ARG A 441 14.96 20.93 12.96
N VAL A 442 15.94 20.83 13.84
CA VAL A 442 17.31 21.26 13.55
C VAL A 442 18.34 20.27 14.09
N ILE A 443 19.38 20.05 13.30
CA ILE A 443 20.61 19.37 13.70
C ILE A 443 21.70 20.42 13.83
N VAL A 444 22.41 20.39 14.96
CA VAL A 444 23.53 21.27 15.27
C VAL A 444 24.73 20.39 15.58
N ASN A 445 25.85 20.59 14.89
CA ASN A 445 27.08 19.80 15.07
C ASN A 445 26.82 18.28 14.97
N GLY A 446 26.03 17.86 13.98
CA GLY A 446 25.69 16.46 13.75
C GLY A 446 24.70 15.84 14.75
N GLN A 447 24.16 16.62 15.70
CA GLN A 447 23.22 16.14 16.71
C GLN A 447 21.82 16.76 16.53
N LEU A 448 20.79 15.91 16.48
CA LEU A 448 19.40 16.34 16.47
C LEU A 448 19.02 17.01 17.80
N LYS A 449 18.51 18.24 17.74
CA LYS A 449 18.01 18.92 18.93
C LYS A 449 16.65 18.34 19.35
N SER A 450 16.48 18.15 20.66
CA SER A 450 15.25 17.62 21.25
C SER A 450 14.08 18.59 21.07
N ALA A 451 14.30 19.87 21.33
CA ALA A 451 13.32 20.93 21.06
C ALA A 451 13.22 21.19 19.54
N PRO A 452 12.01 21.27 18.98
CA PRO A 452 11.83 21.73 17.61
C PRO A 452 12.11 23.24 17.51
N VAL A 453 12.48 23.68 16.32
CA VAL A 453 12.60 25.11 15.98
C VAL A 453 11.25 25.79 16.11
N ILE A 454 10.19 25.12 15.63
CA ILE A 454 8.81 25.51 15.86
C ILE A 454 7.92 24.28 15.72
N THR A 455 6.84 24.21 16.50
CA THR A 455 5.69 23.33 16.26
C THR A 455 4.51 24.20 15.85
N LEU A 456 3.95 23.98 14.67
CA LEU A 456 2.84 24.80 14.19
C LEU A 456 1.55 24.45 14.95
N GLY A 457 0.96 25.46 15.60
CA GLY A 457 -0.39 25.39 16.16
C GLY A 457 -1.46 25.78 15.13
N SER A 458 -2.71 25.91 15.60
CA SER A 458 -3.83 26.40 14.78
C SER A 458 -3.43 27.68 14.00
N PRO A 459 -3.72 27.78 12.69
CA PRO A 459 -4.63 26.93 11.91
C PRO A 459 -3.96 25.75 11.18
N PHE A 460 -2.71 25.39 11.52
CA PHE A 460 -2.06 24.21 10.93
C PHE A 460 -2.97 22.99 11.00
N TYR A 461 -3.01 22.22 9.91
CA TYR A 461 -3.85 21.05 9.81
C TYR A 461 -3.08 19.89 9.23
N TYR A 462 -2.82 18.90 10.10
CA TYR A 462 -2.47 17.57 9.68
C TYR A 462 -3.75 16.78 9.36
N MET A 463 -3.81 16.26 8.14
CA MET A 463 -4.87 15.36 7.69
C MET A 463 -4.41 13.91 7.88
N PRO A 464 -5.04 13.13 8.76
CA PRO A 464 -4.68 11.73 8.96
C PRO A 464 -4.68 10.93 7.64
N LYS A 465 -3.65 10.11 7.43
CA LYS A 465 -3.48 9.26 6.23
C LYS A 465 -3.53 10.03 4.89
N SER A 466 -3.09 11.28 4.88
CA SER A 466 -3.06 12.13 3.68
C SER A 466 -1.65 12.41 3.16
N GLU A 467 -1.57 13.24 2.12
CA GLU A 467 -0.34 13.86 1.61
C GLU A 467 -0.10 15.27 2.16
N GLY A 468 -1.07 15.87 2.87
CA GLY A 468 -1.00 17.22 3.42
C GLY A 468 -0.38 17.29 4.83
N GLY A 469 0.09 18.47 5.20
CA GLY A 469 0.79 18.73 6.47
C GLY A 469 1.85 19.82 6.31
N LEU A 470 2.95 19.72 7.06
CA LEU A 470 4.11 20.61 6.89
C LEU A 470 5.05 20.02 5.83
N LEU A 471 5.21 20.71 4.69
CA LEU A 471 5.85 20.16 3.50
C LEU A 471 7.19 20.87 3.23
N GLY A 472 7.26 21.71 2.20
CA GLY A 472 8.49 22.35 1.74
C GLY A 472 9.14 23.27 2.76
N LEU A 473 10.46 23.40 2.63
CA LEU A 473 11.34 24.26 3.41
C LEU A 473 12.37 24.87 2.46
N ALA A 474 12.65 26.16 2.62
CA ALA A 474 13.80 26.82 2.01
C ALA A 474 14.36 27.89 2.96
N LEU A 475 15.66 27.93 3.15
CA LEU A 475 16.35 29.00 3.89
C LEU A 475 16.66 30.15 2.94
N ASP A 476 16.53 31.38 3.43
CA ASP A 476 16.88 32.58 2.67
C ASP A 476 18.37 32.58 2.30
N PRO A 477 18.78 33.04 1.09
CA PRO A 477 20.21 33.10 0.74
C PRO A 477 21.02 33.98 1.69
N ASP A 478 20.38 34.94 2.37
CA ASP A 478 20.96 35.81 3.39
C ASP A 478 20.62 35.36 4.83
N PHE A 479 20.33 34.06 5.02
CA PHE A 479 19.94 33.48 6.30
C PHE A 479 20.91 33.81 7.44
N ALA A 480 22.21 33.92 7.15
CA ALA A 480 23.23 34.27 8.14
C ALA A 480 23.03 35.65 8.79
N ASN A 481 22.31 36.55 8.12
CA ASN A 481 22.05 37.91 8.60
C ASN A 481 20.57 38.12 8.97
N ASN A 482 19.64 37.62 8.14
CA ASN A 482 18.22 37.87 8.30
C ASN A 482 17.45 36.78 9.06
N HIS A 483 18.04 35.58 9.19
CA HIS A 483 17.43 34.41 9.82
C HIS A 483 16.06 34.00 9.24
N TYR A 484 15.78 34.33 7.98
CA TYR A 484 14.53 34.00 7.32
C TYR A 484 14.52 32.61 6.73
N MET A 485 13.46 31.86 7.00
CA MET A 485 13.19 30.59 6.31
C MET A 485 11.73 30.55 5.87
N TYR A 486 11.45 29.82 4.82
CA TYR A 486 10.15 29.73 4.18
C TYR A 486 9.63 28.31 4.33
N ILE A 487 8.35 28.16 4.64
CA ILE A 487 7.71 26.84 4.73
C ILE A 487 6.39 26.82 3.95
N TYR A 488 6.10 25.67 3.35
CA TYR A 488 4.81 25.37 2.74
C TYR A 488 4.03 24.45 3.68
N HIS A 489 2.77 24.76 3.98
CA HIS A 489 1.95 23.86 4.79
C HIS A 489 0.44 23.92 4.53
N SER A 490 -0.23 22.81 4.83
CA SER A 490 -1.68 22.70 4.85
C SER A 490 -2.29 23.30 6.12
N TYR A 491 -3.45 23.95 5.99
CA TYR A 491 -4.14 24.61 7.10
C TYR A 491 -5.66 24.60 6.90
N LYS A 492 -6.40 24.87 7.98
CA LYS A 492 -7.84 25.15 7.93
C LYS A 492 -8.08 26.64 7.73
N THR A 493 -8.81 27.00 6.68
CA THR A 493 -9.35 28.35 6.49
C THR A 493 -10.41 28.67 7.54
N SER A 494 -10.80 29.95 7.64
CA SER A 494 -11.86 30.38 8.57
C SER A 494 -13.22 29.73 8.30
N ASP A 495 -13.49 29.34 7.05
CA ASP A 495 -14.67 28.55 6.64
C ASP A 495 -14.44 27.02 6.70
N ASN A 496 -13.40 26.58 7.42
CA ASN A 496 -13.05 25.19 7.70
C ASN A 496 -12.71 24.33 6.45
N LYS A 497 -12.40 24.96 5.31
CA LYS A 497 -11.84 24.27 4.14
C LYS A 497 -10.37 23.97 4.37
N VAL A 498 -9.90 22.92 3.69
CA VAL A 498 -8.46 22.63 3.63
C VAL A 498 -7.86 23.47 2.52
N ALA A 499 -6.79 24.17 2.84
CA ALA A 499 -6.02 24.96 1.90
C ALA A 499 -4.54 24.79 2.20
N ASN A 500 -3.70 25.23 1.26
CA ASN A 500 -2.26 25.34 1.45
C ASN A 500 -1.82 26.80 1.44
N ARG A 501 -0.67 27.07 2.04
CA ARG A 501 -0.06 28.40 2.08
C ARG A 501 1.45 28.31 2.21
N VAL A 502 2.12 29.40 1.84
CA VAL A 502 3.54 29.61 2.11
C VAL A 502 3.68 30.74 3.12
N VAL A 503 4.47 30.49 4.15
CA VAL A 503 4.79 31.49 5.18
C VAL A 503 6.30 31.63 5.35
N ARG A 504 6.72 32.84 5.72
CA ARG A 504 8.07 33.14 6.18
C ARG A 504 8.10 33.04 7.71
N LEU A 505 9.13 32.38 8.21
CA LEU A 505 9.50 32.34 9.60
C LEU A 505 10.76 33.20 9.81
N ILE A 506 10.91 33.71 11.02
CA ILE A 506 12.17 34.30 11.50
C ILE A 506 12.72 33.44 12.63
N GLU A 507 13.96 33.00 12.46
CA GLU A 507 14.68 32.16 13.42
C GLU A 507 15.52 33.00 14.39
N SER A 508 15.67 32.50 15.60
CA SER A 508 16.54 33.05 16.63
C SER A 508 16.90 31.93 17.62
N ASN A 509 18.18 31.61 17.74
CA ASN A 509 18.71 30.64 18.70
C ASN A 509 18.04 29.25 18.65
N ASN A 510 17.88 28.70 17.45
CA ASN A 510 17.23 27.43 17.14
C ASN A 510 15.74 27.39 17.52
N THR A 511 15.10 28.55 17.58
CA THR A 511 13.64 28.70 17.72
C THR A 511 13.13 29.64 16.63
N ALA A 512 11.86 29.55 16.23
CA ALA A 512 11.29 30.44 15.23
C ALA A 512 9.84 30.83 15.52
N LYS A 513 9.41 31.93 14.89
CA LYS A 513 8.01 32.37 14.84
C LYS A 513 7.61 32.68 13.41
N ILE A 514 6.30 32.63 13.12
CA ILE A 514 5.76 33.10 11.85
C ILE A 514 5.94 34.61 11.80
N ASP A 515 6.63 35.07 10.76
CA ASP A 515 6.86 36.49 10.47
C ASP A 515 5.81 37.00 9.48
N LYS A 516 5.58 36.28 8.37
CA LYS A 516 4.70 36.74 7.30
C LYS A 516 4.01 35.60 6.56
N VAL A 517 2.75 35.78 6.17
CA VAL A 517 2.08 34.92 5.18
C VAL A 517 2.36 35.50 3.78
N LEU A 518 2.92 34.71 2.88
CA LEU A 518 3.32 35.17 1.55
C LEU A 518 2.25 34.91 0.50
N ILE A 519 1.64 33.74 0.55
CA ILE A 519 0.50 33.35 -0.28
C ILE A 519 -0.36 32.37 0.51
N THR A 520 -1.67 32.42 0.31
CA THR A 520 -2.65 31.65 1.08
C THR A 520 -3.83 31.28 0.19
N ASN A 521 -4.74 30.44 0.69
CA ASN A 521 -5.91 29.97 -0.05
C ASN A 521 -5.54 29.24 -1.36
N LEU A 522 -4.35 28.65 -1.44
CA LEU A 522 -4.08 27.63 -2.43
C LEU A 522 -5.02 26.45 -2.13
N PRO A 523 -5.60 25.78 -3.14
CA PRO A 523 -6.45 24.63 -2.87
C PRO A 523 -5.71 23.57 -2.04
N GLY A 524 -6.44 22.67 -1.40
CA GLY A 524 -5.85 21.64 -0.55
C GLY A 524 -6.73 20.40 -0.51
N ALA A 525 -6.11 19.21 -0.48
CA ALA A 525 -6.84 17.94 -0.44
C ALA A 525 -6.05 16.84 0.28
N VAL A 526 -6.69 15.67 0.45
CA VAL A 526 -6.02 14.49 1.02
C VAL A 526 -4.88 13.95 0.14
N TYR A 527 -4.85 14.30 -1.15
CA TYR A 527 -3.82 13.93 -2.11
C TYR A 527 -3.49 15.11 -3.04
N HIS A 528 -2.32 15.05 -3.65
CA HIS A 528 -1.82 15.99 -4.66
C HIS A 528 -1.68 17.43 -4.18
N ASN A 529 -0.97 17.63 -3.06
CA ASN A 529 -0.67 18.97 -2.54
C ASN A 529 0.64 19.56 -3.09
N GLY A 530 1.41 18.83 -3.90
CA GLY A 530 2.76 19.26 -4.29
C GLY A 530 3.60 19.59 -3.07
N GLY A 531 3.96 20.87 -2.93
CA GLY A 531 4.50 21.44 -1.70
C GLY A 531 6.01 21.59 -1.66
N ARG A 532 6.74 21.29 -2.74
CA ARG A 532 8.19 21.54 -2.79
C ARG A 532 8.42 23.03 -2.85
N LEU A 533 9.40 23.51 -2.09
CA LEU A 533 9.72 24.92 -1.95
C LEU A 533 11.24 25.06 -2.07
N LYS A 534 11.71 25.97 -2.94
CA LYS A 534 13.15 26.25 -3.14
C LYS A 534 13.36 27.70 -3.54
N ILE A 535 14.56 28.22 -3.32
CA ILE A 535 14.96 29.54 -3.82
C ILE A 535 15.84 29.35 -5.06
N GLY A 536 15.45 30.00 -6.16
CA GLY A 536 16.15 29.92 -7.43
C GLY A 536 17.41 30.79 -7.46
N PRO A 537 18.28 30.60 -8.47
CA PRO A 537 19.49 31.41 -8.66
C PRO A 537 19.20 32.89 -8.94
N ASP A 538 17.98 33.22 -9.34
CA ASP A 538 17.46 34.58 -9.50
C ASP A 538 16.97 35.22 -8.17
N LYS A 539 17.21 34.54 -7.05
CA LYS A 539 16.79 34.93 -5.69
C LYS A 539 15.28 35.09 -5.56
N LYS A 540 14.50 34.27 -6.25
CA LYS A 540 13.04 34.17 -6.12
C LYS A 540 12.65 32.87 -5.44
N LEU A 541 11.51 32.91 -4.75
CA LEU A 541 10.92 31.75 -4.10
C LEU A 541 10.06 31.00 -5.11
N TYR A 542 10.41 29.74 -5.38
CA TYR A 542 9.62 28.85 -6.22
C TYR A 542 8.97 27.76 -5.38
N PHE A 543 7.72 27.44 -5.70
CA PHE A 543 7.04 26.32 -5.09
C PHE A 543 6.08 25.62 -6.02
N SER A 544 5.90 24.33 -5.76
CA SER A 544 5.05 23.45 -6.54
C SER A 544 3.73 23.21 -5.82
N ASP A 545 2.64 23.11 -6.58
CA ASP A 545 1.29 22.88 -6.07
C ASP A 545 0.58 21.85 -6.95
N GLY A 546 0.08 20.78 -6.34
CA GLY A 546 -0.59 19.71 -7.10
C GLY A 546 -2.01 20.09 -7.52
N ASN A 547 -2.67 19.22 -8.28
CA ASN A 547 -3.98 19.51 -8.86
C ASN A 547 -5.16 19.12 -7.96
N TYR A 548 -4.92 18.45 -6.82
CA TYR A 548 -5.96 18.04 -5.87
C TYR A 548 -7.04 17.10 -6.45
N GLY A 549 -6.76 16.42 -7.57
CA GLY A 549 -7.75 15.66 -8.33
C GLY A 549 -8.66 16.50 -9.23
N ASN A 550 -8.51 17.82 -9.22
CA ASN A 550 -9.22 18.72 -10.12
C ASN A 550 -8.55 18.75 -11.49
N LYS A 551 -9.36 18.77 -12.54
CA LYS A 551 -8.93 18.78 -13.95
C LYS A 551 -8.93 20.19 -14.57
N ASP A 552 -9.35 21.21 -13.82
CA ASP A 552 -9.24 22.60 -14.25
C ASP A 552 -7.77 23.03 -14.24
N ASP A 553 -7.24 23.42 -15.39
CA ASP A 553 -5.89 23.97 -15.52
C ASP A 553 -5.90 25.48 -15.86
N THR A 554 -7.05 26.15 -15.89
CA THR A 554 -7.13 27.59 -16.15
C THR A 554 -6.22 28.42 -15.24
N LEU A 555 -5.82 29.61 -15.68
CA LEU A 555 -4.96 30.50 -14.89
C LEU A 555 -5.65 31.05 -13.63
N THR A 556 -6.98 30.96 -13.55
CA THR A 556 -7.78 31.34 -12.38
C THR A 556 -7.80 30.26 -11.30
N TYR A 557 -7.54 28.99 -11.67
CA TYR A 557 -7.42 27.90 -10.71
C TYR A 557 -5.95 27.63 -10.37
N LEU A 558 -5.61 27.77 -9.09
CA LEU A 558 -4.23 27.75 -8.62
C LEU A 558 -3.64 26.33 -8.43
N GLY A 559 -4.44 25.27 -8.53
CA GLY A 559 -3.91 23.90 -8.47
C GLY A 559 -3.20 23.47 -9.75
N GLY A 560 -2.21 22.58 -9.63
CA GLY A 560 -1.47 22.00 -10.74
C GLY A 560 -0.47 22.97 -11.37
N LYS A 561 0.20 23.78 -10.55
CA LYS A 561 1.05 24.90 -10.97
C LYS A 561 2.41 24.86 -10.29
N ILE A 562 3.39 25.50 -10.92
CA ILE A 562 4.61 25.97 -10.24
C ILE A 562 4.49 27.48 -10.15
N PHE A 563 4.85 28.03 -8.99
CA PHE A 563 4.76 29.44 -8.67
C PHE A 563 6.14 30.07 -8.50
N ARG A 564 6.22 31.39 -8.67
CA ARG A 564 7.43 32.21 -8.44
C ARG A 564 7.04 33.54 -7.78
N LEU A 565 7.63 33.80 -6.61
CA LEU A 565 7.45 35.03 -5.81
C LEU A 565 8.80 35.70 -5.52
N ASN A 566 8.78 37.01 -5.29
CA ASN A 566 9.85 37.65 -4.55
C ASN A 566 9.90 37.11 -3.11
N LEU A 567 11.06 37.20 -2.46
CA LEU A 567 11.25 36.71 -1.08
C LEU A 567 10.37 37.42 -0.04
N ASP A 568 9.88 38.62 -0.37
CA ASP A 568 8.90 39.35 0.45
C ASP A 568 7.43 38.96 0.17
N GLY A 569 7.19 38.03 -0.77
CA GLY A 569 5.87 37.55 -1.18
C GLY A 569 5.21 38.35 -2.31
N THR A 570 5.82 39.43 -2.78
CA THR A 570 5.30 40.16 -3.95
C THR A 570 5.52 39.36 -5.24
N ILE A 571 4.71 39.62 -6.26
CA ILE A 571 4.81 38.94 -7.56
C ILE A 571 5.89 39.63 -8.40
N PRO A 572 6.89 38.90 -8.94
CA PRO A 572 7.88 39.48 -9.85
C PRO A 572 7.20 40.08 -11.09
N SER A 573 7.64 41.26 -11.49
CA SER A 573 7.07 41.97 -12.66
C SER A 573 7.31 41.25 -13.99
N ASP A 574 8.31 40.36 -14.03
CA ASP A 574 8.71 39.52 -15.16
C ASP A 574 8.05 38.13 -15.15
N ASN A 575 7.04 37.88 -14.29
CA ASN A 575 6.31 36.61 -14.32
C ASN A 575 5.53 36.43 -15.64
N PRO A 576 5.45 35.18 -16.16
CA PRO A 576 5.05 34.92 -17.54
C PRO A 576 3.56 35.13 -17.84
N PHE A 577 2.70 35.16 -16.81
CA PHE A 577 1.26 35.37 -16.94
C PHE A 577 0.81 36.76 -16.45
N GLY A 578 1.73 37.72 -16.47
CA GLY A 578 1.50 39.11 -16.07
C GLY A 578 1.82 39.37 -14.59
N ALA A 579 1.98 40.66 -14.25
CA ALA A 579 2.47 41.12 -12.95
C ALA A 579 1.54 40.82 -11.75
N SER A 580 0.30 40.39 -12.00
CA SER A 580 -0.66 39.99 -10.96
C SER A 580 -0.76 38.47 -10.76
N SER A 581 -0.05 37.68 -11.56
CA SER A 581 -0.09 36.21 -11.47
C SER A 581 1.20 35.65 -10.87
N PRO A 582 1.12 34.88 -9.77
CA PRO A 582 2.28 34.22 -9.20
C PRO A 582 2.69 32.95 -9.99
N ILE A 583 1.88 32.55 -10.98
CA ILE A 583 2.09 31.31 -11.75
C ILE A 583 3.35 31.47 -12.63
N TYR A 584 4.24 30.48 -12.55
CA TYR A 584 5.43 30.36 -13.37
C TYR A 584 5.23 29.35 -14.52
N SER A 585 4.59 28.20 -14.25
CA SER A 585 4.19 27.23 -15.27
C SER A 585 2.94 26.45 -14.83
N ARG A 586 2.29 25.76 -15.78
CA ARG A 586 0.98 25.11 -15.58
C ARG A 586 0.88 23.73 -16.23
N GLY A 587 -0.22 23.03 -16.01
CA GLY A 587 -0.47 21.70 -16.57
C GLY A 587 0.30 20.60 -15.84
N HIS A 588 0.44 20.73 -14.53
CA HIS A 588 1.11 19.73 -13.65
C HIS A 588 0.09 18.91 -12.87
N ARG A 589 0.41 17.67 -12.54
CA ARG A 589 -0.45 16.79 -11.74
C ARG A 589 -0.12 16.87 -10.26
N ASN A 590 1.10 16.51 -9.88
CA ASN A 590 1.54 16.53 -8.48
C ASN A 590 3.08 16.67 -8.37
N PRO A 591 3.61 17.86 -8.69
CA PRO A 591 5.03 18.15 -8.68
C PRO A 591 5.62 18.18 -7.26
N GLN A 592 6.67 17.41 -7.00
CA GLN A 592 7.26 17.25 -5.65
C GLN A 592 8.78 17.42 -5.58
N GLY A 593 9.44 17.68 -6.70
CA GLY A 593 10.88 17.95 -6.78
C GLY A 593 11.16 19.21 -7.58
N LEU A 594 12.12 20.03 -7.14
CA LEU A 594 12.60 21.21 -7.86
C LEU A 594 14.10 21.33 -7.65
N ALA A 595 14.87 21.48 -8.72
CA ALA A 595 16.31 21.77 -8.66
C ALA A 595 16.78 22.53 -9.90
N TRP A 596 17.77 23.41 -9.73
CA TRP A 596 18.41 24.09 -10.84
C TRP A 596 19.68 23.36 -11.25
N GLN A 597 19.85 23.17 -12.55
CA GLN A 597 21.08 22.63 -13.13
C GLN A 597 22.22 23.66 -12.94
N PRO A 598 23.32 23.28 -12.25
CA PRO A 598 24.48 24.14 -12.08
C PRO A 598 25.05 24.60 -13.43
N GLY A 599 25.47 25.86 -13.50
CA GLY A 599 26.08 26.46 -14.70
C GLY A 599 25.09 26.92 -15.78
N THR A 600 23.92 26.29 -15.90
CA THR A 600 22.90 26.69 -16.90
C THR A 600 21.68 27.36 -16.28
N ASN A 601 21.45 27.19 -14.97
CA ASN A 601 20.28 27.66 -14.24
C ASN A 601 18.95 27.18 -14.83
N ARG A 602 18.96 26.05 -15.55
CA ARG A 602 17.73 25.40 -16.04
C ARG A 602 17.00 24.75 -14.87
N LEU A 603 15.72 25.02 -14.69
CA LEU A 603 14.89 24.43 -13.62
C LEU A 603 14.40 23.04 -14.05
N PHE A 604 14.66 22.04 -13.23
CA PHE A 604 14.16 20.68 -13.36
C PHE A 604 13.12 20.40 -12.28
N GLU A 605 12.22 19.48 -12.60
CA GLU A 605 11.09 19.12 -11.77
C GLU A 605 10.84 17.61 -11.86
N SER A 606 10.27 17.02 -10.80
CA SER A 606 9.78 15.65 -10.83
C SER A 606 8.40 15.51 -10.22
N GLU A 607 7.49 14.87 -10.96
CA GLU A 607 6.08 14.75 -10.57
C GLU A 607 5.54 13.33 -10.62
N HIS A 608 4.50 13.11 -9.81
CA HIS A 608 3.71 11.88 -9.89
C HIS A 608 2.68 11.96 -11.01
N GLY A 609 2.80 11.06 -11.99
CA GLY A 609 1.81 10.90 -13.07
C GLY A 609 0.62 10.03 -12.65
N GLU A 610 -0.33 9.81 -13.56
CA GLU A 610 -1.39 8.83 -13.33
C GLU A 610 -0.81 7.41 -13.42
N SER A 611 -1.03 6.63 -12.36
CA SER A 611 -0.52 5.25 -12.21
C SER A 611 1.00 5.08 -12.30
N SER A 612 1.57 5.02 -13.51
CA SER A 612 2.99 4.70 -13.77
C SER A 612 3.66 5.68 -14.73
N LYS A 613 3.04 6.83 -14.99
CA LYS A 613 3.53 7.85 -15.92
C LYS A 613 4.25 8.98 -15.20
N ASP A 614 5.04 8.66 -14.17
CA ASP A 614 5.81 9.65 -13.42
C ASP A 614 6.82 10.37 -14.33
N GLU A 615 7.06 11.65 -14.12
CA GLU A 615 7.80 12.49 -15.08
C GLU A 615 8.99 13.22 -14.46
N ILE A 616 10.01 13.48 -15.28
CA ILE A 616 11.07 14.46 -15.05
C ILE A 616 10.96 15.53 -16.13
N ASN A 617 10.74 16.78 -15.72
CA ASN A 617 10.46 17.89 -16.60
C ASN A 617 11.58 18.93 -16.60
N PHE A 618 11.82 19.57 -17.75
CA PHE A 618 12.56 20.84 -17.83
C PHE A 618 11.55 21.99 -17.81
N ILE A 619 11.56 22.77 -16.72
CA ILE A 619 10.59 23.83 -16.48
C ILE A 619 10.99 25.14 -17.14
N GLN A 620 10.09 25.65 -17.99
CA GLN A 620 10.22 26.92 -18.69
C GLN A 620 9.13 27.91 -18.25
N PRO A 621 9.42 29.22 -18.21
CA PRO A 621 8.43 30.23 -17.85
C PRO A 621 7.28 30.24 -18.86
N GLY A 622 6.05 30.18 -18.38
CA GLY A 622 4.83 30.24 -19.19
C GLY A 622 4.45 28.93 -19.88
N ALA A 623 5.27 27.89 -19.77
CA ALA A 623 5.04 26.61 -20.45
C ALA A 623 3.88 25.81 -19.81
N HIS A 624 3.28 24.95 -20.63
CA HIS A 624 2.20 24.05 -20.29
C HIS A 624 2.67 22.59 -20.39
N TYR A 625 2.54 21.82 -19.31
CA TYR A 625 3.08 20.46 -19.21
C TYR A 625 2.04 19.37 -19.53
N GLY A 626 0.78 19.72 -19.74
CA GLY A 626 -0.16 18.89 -20.48
C GLY A 626 -1.26 18.25 -19.64
N TRP A 627 -1.02 18.06 -18.34
CA TRP A 627 -2.05 17.55 -17.44
C TRP A 627 -3.26 18.50 -17.42
N PRO A 628 -4.51 17.98 -17.43
CA PRO A 628 -4.91 16.57 -17.34
C PRO A 628 -5.11 15.86 -18.68
N GLN A 629 -4.90 16.55 -19.81
CA GLN A 629 -5.21 16.02 -21.12
C GLN A 629 -4.10 15.11 -21.66
N TYR A 630 -2.84 15.45 -21.35
CA TYR A 630 -1.65 14.77 -21.85
C TYR A 630 -0.68 14.49 -20.70
N GLU A 631 -0.05 13.32 -20.71
CA GLU A 631 0.96 12.84 -19.75
C GLU A 631 1.80 11.70 -20.37
N GLY A 632 3.06 11.61 -19.96
CA GLY A 632 4.07 10.70 -20.47
C GLY A 632 4.21 10.72 -21.99
N GLY A 633 4.13 9.54 -22.61
CA GLY A 633 4.41 9.38 -24.04
C GLY A 633 3.46 10.10 -25.01
N ASN A 634 2.36 10.71 -24.54
CA ASN A 634 1.37 11.37 -25.42
C ASN A 634 1.41 12.91 -25.41
N GLN A 635 2.36 13.53 -24.70
CA GLN A 635 2.55 15.00 -24.61
C GLN A 635 3.18 15.65 -25.85
N ASN A 636 3.48 14.88 -26.90
CA ASN A 636 3.96 15.40 -28.19
C ASN A 636 2.82 16.10 -28.96
N GLN A 637 2.35 17.23 -28.44
CA GLN A 637 1.22 18.00 -28.95
C GLN A 637 1.61 19.47 -29.12
N PRO A 638 1.03 20.20 -30.08
CA PRO A 638 1.27 21.64 -30.23
C PRO A 638 0.98 22.41 -28.93
N GLY A 639 1.95 23.20 -28.47
CA GLY A 639 1.83 24.03 -27.26
C GLY A 639 2.02 23.29 -25.93
N ILE A 640 2.25 21.98 -25.96
CA ILE A 640 2.56 21.17 -24.77
C ILE A 640 4.06 20.89 -24.74
N THR A 641 4.65 21.04 -23.56
CA THR A 641 6.06 20.70 -23.31
C THR A 641 6.13 19.25 -22.82
N PRO A 642 6.76 18.33 -23.57
CA PRO A 642 6.89 16.96 -23.14
C PRO A 642 7.98 16.80 -22.05
N PRO A 643 7.92 15.75 -21.23
CA PRO A 643 8.90 15.44 -20.21
C PRO A 643 10.21 15.01 -20.87
N LEU A 644 11.31 15.24 -20.15
CA LEU A 644 12.63 14.75 -20.54
C LEU A 644 12.73 13.23 -20.40
N LEU A 645 12.02 12.68 -19.41
CA LEU A 645 11.96 11.27 -19.10
C LEU A 645 10.62 11.00 -18.41
N TYR A 646 9.98 9.88 -18.74
CA TYR A 646 8.80 9.42 -18.03
C TYR A 646 8.90 7.92 -17.74
N ALA A 647 8.27 7.48 -16.65
CA ALA A 647 8.18 6.09 -16.29
C ALA A 647 7.18 5.36 -17.20
N SER A 648 7.46 4.10 -17.52
CA SER A 648 6.57 3.23 -18.29
C SER A 648 6.55 1.85 -17.66
N GLY A 649 5.35 1.34 -17.36
CA GLY A 649 5.14 0.01 -16.78
C GLY A 649 5.56 -0.15 -15.30
N THR A 650 6.23 0.83 -14.69
CA THR A 650 6.60 0.83 -13.26
C THR A 650 6.34 2.19 -12.64
N THR A 651 5.84 2.24 -11.39
CA THR A 651 5.63 3.51 -10.67
C THR A 651 6.87 3.84 -9.83
N TRP A 652 7.49 5.00 -10.06
CA TRP A 652 8.56 5.54 -9.23
C TRP A 652 8.00 6.28 -8.02
N ALA A 653 6.94 7.09 -8.23
CA ALA A 653 6.47 8.13 -7.31
C ALA A 653 7.65 9.04 -6.88
N PRO A 654 8.19 9.85 -7.81
CA PRO A 654 9.37 10.68 -7.59
C PRO A 654 9.05 11.89 -6.69
N SER A 655 10.03 12.33 -5.90
CA SER A 655 9.84 13.39 -4.92
C SER A 655 11.00 14.40 -4.94
N GLY A 656 11.86 14.45 -3.93
CA GLY A 656 13.01 15.37 -3.97
C GLY A 656 13.99 15.06 -5.09
N ILE A 657 14.57 16.11 -5.65
CA ILE A 657 15.62 16.02 -6.67
C ILE A 657 16.76 16.99 -6.34
N THR A 658 17.98 16.63 -6.69
CA THR A 658 19.14 17.52 -6.60
C THR A 658 20.13 17.23 -7.71
N PHE A 659 20.79 18.27 -8.22
CA PHE A 659 22.01 18.10 -8.98
C PHE A 659 23.18 17.93 -8.01
N VAL A 660 24.14 17.09 -8.40
CA VAL A 660 25.42 16.96 -7.69
C VAL A 660 26.42 17.93 -8.31
N THR A 661 27.14 18.70 -7.51
CA THR A 661 28.11 19.70 -7.98
C THR A 661 29.56 19.25 -7.82
N LYS A 662 29.83 18.26 -6.96
CA LYS A 662 31.20 17.80 -6.65
C LYS A 662 31.40 16.30 -6.89
N GLY A 663 32.67 15.93 -7.08
CA GLY A 663 33.11 14.54 -7.18
C GLY A 663 32.70 13.81 -8.47
N PRO A 664 32.82 12.47 -8.48
CA PRO A 664 32.57 11.65 -9.66
C PRO A 664 31.13 11.70 -10.19
N TRP A 665 30.18 12.18 -9.41
CA TRP A 665 28.78 12.35 -9.83
C TRP A 665 28.45 13.80 -10.23
N ALA A 666 29.41 14.72 -10.25
CA ALA A 666 29.18 16.11 -10.64
C ALA A 666 28.43 16.20 -11.99
N GLY A 667 27.41 17.07 -12.05
CA GLY A 667 26.52 17.24 -13.20
C GLY A 667 25.41 16.21 -13.33
N ASN A 668 25.37 15.16 -12.50
CA ASN A 668 24.29 14.19 -12.49
C ASN A 668 23.08 14.74 -11.71
N LEU A 669 21.88 14.33 -12.13
CA LEU A 669 20.63 14.56 -11.40
C LEU A 669 20.31 13.32 -10.56
N LEU A 670 19.97 13.53 -9.29
CA LEU A 670 19.46 12.51 -8.38
C LEU A 670 17.98 12.75 -8.13
N VAL A 671 17.19 11.67 -8.14
CA VAL A 671 15.74 11.70 -7.93
C VAL A 671 15.34 10.65 -6.90
N THR A 672 14.73 11.06 -5.79
CA THR A 672 14.26 10.12 -4.76
C THR A 672 12.91 9.54 -5.12
N ASN A 673 12.67 8.27 -4.79
CA ASN A 673 11.44 7.57 -5.12
C ASN A 673 10.76 7.01 -3.87
N LEU A 674 9.47 7.26 -3.77
CA LEU A 674 8.64 6.79 -2.69
C LEU A 674 8.19 5.34 -2.94
N LYS A 675 7.50 5.09 -4.05
CA LYS A 675 6.98 3.75 -4.38
C LYS A 675 8.07 2.87 -4.98
N GLY A 676 8.97 3.47 -5.77
CA GLY A 676 10.16 2.79 -6.30
C GLY A 676 11.23 2.45 -5.25
N LYS A 677 11.17 3.05 -4.04
CA LYS A 677 12.06 2.75 -2.90
C LYS A 677 13.56 2.78 -3.25
N GLN A 678 13.98 3.84 -3.92
CA GLN A 678 15.31 3.98 -4.51
C GLN A 678 15.68 5.44 -4.74
N ILE A 679 16.92 5.69 -5.17
CA ILE A 679 17.36 6.96 -5.74
C ILE A 679 17.77 6.70 -7.18
N ILE A 680 17.20 7.41 -8.15
CA ILE A 680 17.61 7.31 -9.55
C ILE A 680 18.68 8.37 -9.80
N ARG A 681 19.88 7.96 -10.20
CA ARG A 681 20.92 8.84 -10.73
C ARG A 681 20.87 8.81 -12.25
N MET A 682 20.95 10.00 -12.87
CA MET A 682 20.93 10.14 -14.32
C MET A 682 21.88 11.23 -14.80
N THR A 683 22.41 11.04 -16.00
CA THR A 683 23.21 12.07 -16.68
C THR A 683 22.29 12.96 -17.51
N VAL A 684 22.43 14.28 -17.32
CA VAL A 684 21.77 15.29 -18.14
C VAL A 684 22.78 15.82 -19.16
N LYS A 685 22.49 15.62 -20.44
CA LYS A 685 23.27 16.11 -21.58
C LYS A 685 22.61 17.32 -22.19
N GLU A 686 23.32 18.00 -23.08
CA GLU A 686 22.76 19.03 -23.94
C GLU A 686 22.70 18.53 -25.38
N GLN A 687 21.56 18.75 -26.04
CA GLN A 687 21.37 18.51 -27.46
C GLN A 687 20.56 19.68 -28.05
N ASN A 688 21.10 20.33 -29.08
CA ASN A 688 20.47 21.47 -29.74
C ASN A 688 20.03 22.59 -28.76
N GLY A 689 20.87 22.89 -27.76
CA GLY A 689 20.59 23.93 -26.75
C GLY A 689 19.53 23.55 -25.71
N LYS A 690 19.01 22.31 -25.73
CA LYS A 690 18.03 21.79 -24.78
C LYS A 690 18.63 20.67 -23.93
N PRO A 691 18.21 20.53 -22.66
CA PRO A 691 18.61 19.39 -21.86
C PRO A 691 17.96 18.12 -22.40
N VAL A 692 18.70 17.01 -22.35
CA VAL A 692 18.22 15.66 -22.67
C VAL A 692 18.76 14.70 -21.62
N ILE A 693 17.93 13.77 -21.14
CA ILE A 693 18.37 12.72 -20.23
C ILE A 693 18.87 11.53 -21.05
N ASP A 694 20.07 11.05 -20.75
CA ASP A 694 20.57 9.80 -21.33
C ASP A 694 19.92 8.61 -20.64
N SER A 695 18.90 8.01 -21.27
CA SER A 695 18.19 6.85 -20.72
C SER A 695 19.10 5.63 -20.48
N GLY A 696 20.24 5.52 -21.18
CA GLY A 696 21.23 4.47 -20.92
C GLY A 696 22.09 4.72 -19.68
N SER A 697 22.04 5.93 -19.12
CA SER A 697 22.80 6.34 -17.93
C SER A 697 22.05 6.12 -16.61
N LEU A 698 20.78 5.70 -16.65
CA LEU A 698 19.97 5.52 -15.46
C LEU A 698 20.60 4.48 -14.53
N ASN A 699 20.90 4.90 -13.31
CA ASN A 699 21.45 4.05 -12.28
C ASN A 699 20.56 4.10 -11.04
N TYR A 700 20.07 2.93 -10.62
CA TYR A 700 19.13 2.79 -9.51
C TYR A 700 19.90 2.46 -8.23
N LEU A 701 20.08 3.47 -7.39
CA LEU A 701 20.84 3.39 -6.15
C LEU A 701 19.96 2.96 -4.98
N TYR A 702 20.52 2.17 -4.08
CA TYR A 702 19.91 1.78 -2.80
C TYR A 702 18.51 1.15 -2.89
N VAL A 703 18.23 0.44 -3.99
CA VAL A 703 16.95 -0.22 -4.26
C VAL A 703 16.51 -1.07 -3.05
N ASN A 704 15.33 -0.76 -2.51
CA ASN A 704 14.72 -1.39 -1.34
C ASN A 704 15.53 -1.33 -0.03
N LYS A 705 16.68 -0.65 0.01
CA LYS A 705 17.57 -0.63 1.19
C LYS A 705 17.02 0.23 2.34
N TYR A 706 16.43 1.38 2.01
CA TYR A 706 15.94 2.35 3.00
C TYR A 706 14.42 2.52 2.98
N GLY A 707 13.72 1.72 2.17
CA GLY A 707 12.28 1.92 1.92
C GLY A 707 12.02 3.16 1.06
N ARG A 708 10.98 3.91 1.41
CA ARG A 708 10.52 5.11 0.70
C ARG A 708 11.47 6.27 0.96
N ILE A 709 11.96 6.93 -0.09
CA ILE A 709 12.88 8.07 0.03
C ILE A 709 12.19 9.33 -0.50
N ARG A 710 12.22 10.41 0.28
CA ARG A 710 11.34 11.59 0.15
C ARG A 710 12.03 12.86 -0.33
N ASP A 711 13.22 13.15 0.18
CA ASP A 711 13.99 14.31 -0.25
C ASP A 711 15.46 13.95 -0.36
N ILE A 712 16.17 14.67 -1.22
CA ILE A 712 17.63 14.63 -1.33
C ILE A 712 18.16 16.03 -1.61
N VAL A 713 19.23 16.40 -0.94
CA VAL A 713 19.90 17.69 -1.06
C VAL A 713 21.40 17.54 -0.96
N GLU A 714 22.14 18.31 -1.74
CA GLU A 714 23.60 18.43 -1.59
C GLU A 714 23.93 19.51 -0.56
N ALA A 715 24.75 19.17 0.43
CA ALA A 715 25.27 20.08 1.42
C ALA A 715 26.47 20.89 0.84
N PRO A 716 26.84 22.04 1.44
CA PRO A 716 27.96 22.86 0.94
C PRO A 716 29.30 22.12 0.85
N ASP A 717 29.53 21.10 1.68
CA ASP A 717 30.74 20.27 1.69
C ASP A 717 30.78 19.25 0.54
N GLY A 718 29.68 19.07 -0.21
CA GLY A 718 29.52 18.07 -1.25
C GLY A 718 28.91 16.74 -0.77
N SER A 719 28.62 16.59 0.53
CA SER A 719 27.84 15.46 1.03
C SER A 719 26.42 15.53 0.51
N LEU A 720 25.80 14.38 0.24
CA LEU A 720 24.38 14.33 -0.10
C LEU A 720 23.59 13.86 1.13
N TYR A 721 22.46 14.49 1.42
CA TYR A 721 21.58 14.10 2.51
C TYR A 721 20.22 13.72 1.96
N PHE A 722 19.70 12.58 2.37
CA PHE A 722 18.33 12.18 2.04
C PHE A 722 17.54 11.79 3.29
N VAL A 723 16.23 11.93 3.20
CA VAL A 723 15.28 11.50 4.24
C VAL A 723 14.35 10.41 3.74
N THR A 724 13.99 9.49 4.63
CA THR A 724 13.00 8.43 4.35
C THR A 724 11.58 8.87 4.72
N SER A 725 10.56 8.15 4.23
CA SER A 725 9.14 8.43 4.52
C SER A 725 8.32 7.14 4.69
N ASN A 726 8.79 6.27 5.57
CA ASN A 726 8.29 4.95 5.91
C ASN A 726 7.28 4.96 7.06
N ASN A 727 7.39 5.90 8.00
CA ASN A 727 6.50 6.00 9.15
C ASN A 727 5.55 7.20 8.97
N GLY A 728 4.26 7.01 9.22
CA GLY A 728 3.26 8.09 9.14
C GLY A 728 2.83 8.51 7.73
N ASP A 729 3.42 7.95 6.67
CA ASP A 729 2.89 7.98 5.29
C ASP A 729 1.82 6.88 5.13
N LYS A 730 0.71 7.16 4.42
CA LYS A 730 -0.38 6.20 4.20
C LYS A 730 0.09 4.90 3.54
N ASN A 731 1.16 4.97 2.75
CA ASN A 731 1.76 3.85 2.02
C ASN A 731 3.09 3.39 2.65
N GLY A 732 3.41 3.88 3.85
CA GLY A 732 4.59 3.48 4.61
C GLY A 732 4.44 2.08 5.24
N ASP A 733 5.56 1.43 5.51
CA ASP A 733 5.59 0.14 6.22
C ASP A 733 5.68 0.29 7.75
N GLY A 734 5.68 1.53 8.25
CA GLY A 734 5.78 1.84 9.68
C GLY A 734 7.19 1.82 10.24
N SER A 735 8.21 1.48 9.44
CA SER A 735 9.60 1.50 9.91
C SER A 735 10.06 2.94 10.22
N PRO A 736 10.91 3.16 11.25
CA PRO A 736 11.29 4.51 11.65
C PRO A 736 12.02 5.29 10.56
N ASP A 737 11.66 6.57 10.42
CA ASP A 737 12.30 7.43 9.43
C ASP A 737 13.67 7.94 9.87
N LYS A 738 14.52 8.19 8.87
CA LYS A 738 15.94 8.54 9.05
C LYS A 738 16.31 9.74 8.19
N LEU A 739 17.28 10.51 8.68
CA LEU A 739 18.12 11.37 7.87
C LEU A 739 19.45 10.64 7.65
N VAL A 740 19.81 10.41 6.39
CA VAL A 740 21.02 9.71 5.99
C VAL A 740 21.91 10.67 5.21
N ARG A 741 23.18 10.76 5.62
CA ARG A 741 24.25 11.42 4.89
C ARG A 741 24.95 10.40 4.00
N LEU A 742 25.23 10.76 2.77
CA LEU A 742 26.14 10.11 1.87
C LEU A 742 27.44 10.92 1.93
N ALA A 743 28.39 10.47 2.72
CA ALA A 743 29.65 11.14 2.97
C ALA A 743 30.62 10.91 1.79
N PRO A 744 31.19 11.95 1.17
CA PRO A 744 32.15 11.81 0.07
C PRO A 744 33.38 10.99 0.49
N ASN A 745 33.91 10.17 -0.42
CA ASN A 745 35.16 9.43 -0.22
C ASN A 745 36.25 9.77 -1.26
N PHE A 746 36.16 10.95 -1.86
CA PHE A 746 37.03 11.45 -2.93
C PHE A 746 37.71 12.77 -2.58
#